data_AF-A0A1N5U0M3-F1
#
_entry.id   AF-A0A1N5U0M3-F1
#
_cell.length_a   1.000
_cell.length_b   1.000
_cell.length_c   1.000
_cell.angle_alpha   90.00
_cell.angle_beta   90.00
_cell.angle_gamma   90.00
#
_symmetry.space_group_name_H-M   'P 1'
#
loop_
_entity.id
_entity.type
_entity.pdbx_description
1 polymer ?
#
loop_
_entity_poly.entity_id
_entity_poly.type
_entity_poly.pdbx_seq_one_letter_code
_entity_poly.pdbx_strand_id
1 'polypeptide(L)'
;MASRGAFPPAGRIKAATHGGVTRPELFLDLVFVYAFINVTHLMSERPALDALLQGGLVVLLLWRSWIGYAWVGNLVRLDRGSLPVTIFAAATAILLAAVAIPEVFVDQPGGLSGPLVFVVGFLAARVGSLLIISREQRGSAKSSAPARRAWLPLAGSAPLLLCAVLLPHHLPPGRNAEVLQLLLFAVAIVIDYAGLRAPGTGSWQLTSVRHWAERHNLIMLIALGETIISIGTSRGLTGDHPITWSVLGGSVLGLVVVAFLWWAYFDIAAPSGEQALQSTSHHARSRLARDAYSLLHLPMIGGLILVAFGLKKALSGGPVGHLERWDVTDLASLYGGVVLYLLGLVAFEWRIVRRVGRGPVLGLVLVALLVAPARHLTAPGSLALLAGALVCVVLAHVTLLRRRHRQLHRAIAVTVGQEVDATPEELFLDLVFVYAFIQVTVLMTRHPSMSGVLQGLAVLALLWWSWVNYTWFTTTIRSAGNLLRLVVLAAVALILMLGIATPQAFSYVSAGLPGPLIVVTSYAAVRLLHLVSSWLAVRRDATLRAPVVRAAGPTGVGIVLLLCAVVPAQATGDPLTPFTTLCWAAAILIDVGGGYLIGSRNWWLHSVSRWMGRYNLIILIALGQAVISTGTAIGDPPISIASLGAVALSAGLLFTLWWTYVGTDVVIGQRFAELATSRQRGALARDAYAYLHLFLVVGLVLVAFGLRTTLPHPTQHLGAAVMMGQATLVCGIIVYLLADHLIWRRARRPVGRRRAVSLVVAALSPVTILMPILWALVALTLALLAAHVLGRSATPPLDTVLSDRP
;
A
#
# COMPACT_ATOMS: atom_id res chain seq x y z
N MET A 1 28.43 38.65 -25.18
CA MET A 1 28.85 38.61 -23.76
C MET A 1 27.77 37.89 -22.96
N ALA A 2 28.01 36.62 -22.67
CA ALA A 2 27.08 35.75 -21.96
C ALA A 2 27.23 35.94 -20.45
N SER A 3 26.20 36.43 -19.78
CA SER A 3 26.12 36.41 -18.33
C SER A 3 26.05 34.96 -17.86
N ARG A 4 27.15 34.49 -17.26
CA ARG A 4 27.22 33.25 -16.48
C ARG A 4 26.15 33.32 -15.38
N GLY A 5 24.99 32.73 -15.63
CA GLY A 5 23.97 32.51 -14.61
C GLY A 5 24.56 31.60 -13.53
N ALA A 6 24.85 32.19 -12.38
CA ALA A 6 25.32 31.47 -11.21
C ALA A 6 24.36 30.31 -10.88
N PHE A 7 24.92 29.11 -10.74
CA PHE A 7 24.21 27.95 -10.21
C PHE A 7 23.56 28.32 -8.86
N PRO A 8 22.27 28.04 -8.63
CA PRO A 8 21.75 28.09 -7.28
C PRO A 8 22.48 27.04 -6.44
N PRO A 9 22.91 27.37 -5.21
CA PRO A 9 23.67 26.45 -4.37
C PRO A 9 22.88 25.17 -4.11
N ALA A 10 23.56 24.03 -4.19
CA ALA A 10 23.02 22.73 -3.81
C ALA A 10 22.56 22.78 -2.35
N GLY A 11 21.26 22.62 -2.11
CA GLY A 11 20.67 22.64 -0.76
C GLY A 11 19.41 23.49 -0.60
N ARG A 12 18.99 24.27 -1.61
CA ARG A 12 17.74 25.04 -1.52
C ARG A 12 16.51 24.14 -1.64
N ILE A 13 15.71 24.13 -0.58
CA ILE A 13 14.34 23.61 -0.54
C ILE A 13 13.53 24.39 -1.60
N LYS A 14 12.82 23.68 -2.49
CA LYS A 14 11.93 24.30 -3.48
C LYS A 14 10.50 24.25 -2.95
N ALA A 15 9.84 25.41 -2.89
CA ALA A 15 8.42 25.50 -2.58
C ALA A 15 7.59 24.62 -3.55
N ALA A 16 6.53 24.01 -3.04
CA ALA A 16 5.59 23.26 -3.86
C ALA A 16 4.94 24.20 -4.90
N THR A 17 5.01 23.85 -6.18
CA THR A 17 4.18 24.45 -7.23
C THR A 17 3.06 23.49 -7.60
N HIS A 18 2.05 23.93 -8.36
CA HIS A 18 0.94 23.08 -8.79
C HIS A 18 1.44 21.75 -9.40
N GLY A 19 1.27 20.64 -8.67
CA GLY A 19 1.76 19.32 -9.02
C GLY A 19 1.11 18.23 -8.15
N GLY A 20 1.16 16.97 -8.60
CA GLY A 20 0.62 15.80 -7.90
C GLY A 20 1.54 15.31 -6.77
N VAL A 21 1.13 14.23 -6.10
CA VAL A 21 1.90 13.61 -5.00
C VAL A 21 3.26 13.12 -5.51
N THR A 22 4.33 13.42 -4.76
CA THR A 22 5.68 13.01 -5.14
C THR A 22 6.00 11.60 -4.68
N ARG A 23 6.94 10.94 -5.35
CA ARG A 23 7.31 9.55 -5.05
C ARG A 23 7.88 9.34 -3.64
N PRO A 24 8.73 10.22 -3.08
CA PRO A 24 9.13 10.12 -1.68
C PRO A 24 7.95 10.09 -0.71
N GLU A 25 6.85 10.77 -1.03
CA GLU A 25 5.65 10.75 -0.20
C GLU A 25 4.91 9.43 -0.27
N LEU A 26 4.82 8.83 -1.45
CA LEU A 26 4.27 7.47 -1.61
C LEU A 26 5.15 6.41 -0.93
N PHE A 27 6.47 6.59 -0.94
CA PHE A 27 7.37 5.71 -0.20
C PHE A 27 7.20 5.87 1.32
N LEU A 28 7.02 7.09 1.81
CA LEU A 28 6.74 7.34 3.23
C LEU A 28 5.45 6.65 3.68
N ASP A 29 4.40 6.73 2.86
CA ASP A 29 3.11 6.09 3.10
C ASP A 29 3.19 4.57 3.26
N LEU A 30 4.15 3.95 2.57
CA LEU A 30 4.39 2.52 2.64
C LEU A 30 4.67 2.03 4.06
N VAL A 31 5.39 2.83 4.84
CA VAL A 31 5.70 2.52 6.23
C VAL A 31 4.44 2.57 7.10
N PHE A 32 3.49 3.45 6.78
CA PHE A 32 2.22 3.53 7.48
C PHE A 32 1.32 2.32 7.21
N VAL A 33 1.43 1.67 6.04
CA VAL A 33 0.76 0.38 5.78
C VAL A 33 1.19 -0.63 6.84
N TYR A 34 2.50 -0.80 7.04
CA TYR A 34 3.02 -1.72 8.05
C TYR A 34 2.63 -1.31 9.48
N ALA A 35 2.65 0.00 9.78
CA ALA A 35 2.22 0.50 11.08
C ALA A 35 0.76 0.15 11.40
N PHE A 36 -0.15 0.26 10.42
CA PHE A 36 -1.56 -0.11 10.61
C PHE A 36 -1.77 -1.62 10.79
N ILE A 37 -1.01 -2.46 10.07
CA ILE A 37 -1.01 -3.93 10.29
C ILE A 37 -0.69 -4.23 11.77
N ASN A 38 0.34 -3.59 12.32
CA ASN A 38 0.75 -3.82 13.70
C ASN A 38 -0.22 -3.23 14.73
N VAL A 39 -0.94 -2.15 14.41
CA VAL A 39 -2.04 -1.68 15.27
C VAL A 39 -3.12 -2.75 15.36
N THR A 40 -3.57 -3.29 14.23
CA THR A 40 -4.60 -4.35 14.22
C THR A 40 -4.09 -5.61 14.93
N HIS A 41 -2.79 -5.92 14.80
CA HIS A 41 -2.14 -7.01 15.53
C HIS A 41 -2.18 -6.80 17.05
N LEU A 42 -1.72 -5.63 17.52
CA LEU A 42 -1.77 -5.23 18.93
C LEU A 42 -3.20 -5.35 19.49
N MET A 43 -4.19 -4.91 18.72
CA MET A 43 -5.59 -5.03 19.12
C MET A 43 -6.08 -6.49 19.21
N SER A 44 -5.54 -7.40 18.38
CA SER A 44 -5.95 -8.81 18.39
C SER A 44 -5.41 -9.64 19.56
N GLU A 45 -4.36 -9.19 20.23
CA GLU A 45 -3.75 -9.92 21.34
C GLU A 45 -4.26 -9.45 22.72
N ARG A 46 -5.09 -8.41 22.76
CA ARG A 46 -5.56 -7.79 24.01
C ARG A 46 -7.04 -8.04 24.25
N PRO A 47 -7.50 -8.01 25.53
CA PRO A 47 -8.92 -7.94 25.85
C PRO A 47 -9.57 -6.75 25.13
N ALA A 48 -10.84 -6.89 24.77
CA ALA A 48 -11.43 -6.00 23.78
C ALA A 48 -11.47 -4.51 24.19
N LEU A 49 -11.67 -4.19 25.47
CA LEU A 49 -11.65 -2.79 25.93
C LEU A 49 -10.23 -2.19 25.86
N ASP A 50 -9.22 -2.94 26.30
CA ASP A 50 -7.83 -2.52 26.24
C ASP A 50 -7.35 -2.39 24.79
N ALA A 51 -7.76 -3.33 23.93
CA ALA A 51 -7.50 -3.28 22.49
C ALA A 51 -8.02 -1.98 21.87
N LEU A 52 -9.26 -1.59 22.16
CA LEU A 52 -9.87 -0.36 21.62
C LEU A 52 -9.14 0.89 22.12
N LEU A 53 -8.79 0.95 23.41
CA LEU A 53 -8.08 2.10 23.99
C LEU A 53 -6.65 2.20 23.45
N GLN A 54 -5.86 1.13 23.58
CA GLN A 54 -4.46 1.06 23.18
C GLN A 54 -4.30 1.28 21.67
N GLY A 55 -5.09 0.56 20.86
CA GLY A 55 -5.10 0.74 19.41
C GLY A 55 -5.51 2.16 19.01
N GLY A 56 -6.54 2.72 19.65
CA GLY A 56 -6.99 4.09 19.43
C GLY A 56 -5.91 5.13 19.70
N LEU A 57 -5.18 5.01 20.82
CA LEU A 57 -4.07 5.90 21.18
C LEU A 57 -2.95 5.85 20.12
N VAL A 58 -2.55 4.65 19.69
CA VAL A 58 -1.50 4.48 18.68
C VAL A 58 -1.94 5.07 17.33
N VAL A 59 -3.18 4.82 16.89
CA VAL A 59 -3.72 5.42 15.64
C VAL A 59 -3.70 6.94 15.70
N LEU A 60 -4.07 7.54 16.83
CA LEU A 60 -4.06 8.99 17.01
C LEU A 60 -2.65 9.59 16.87
N LEU A 61 -1.63 8.89 17.38
CA LEU A 61 -0.23 9.29 17.23
C LEU A 61 0.27 9.09 15.80
N LEU A 62 0.01 7.94 15.18
CA LEU A 62 0.40 7.68 13.79
C LEU A 62 -0.22 8.71 12.84
N TRP A 63 -1.50 9.00 12.99
CA TRP A 63 -2.19 10.05 12.22
C TRP A 63 -1.54 11.42 12.42
N ARG A 64 -1.20 11.76 13.66
CA ARG A 64 -0.54 13.03 13.98
C ARG A 64 0.83 13.17 13.32
N SER A 65 1.57 12.07 13.18
CA SER A 65 2.83 12.01 12.45
C SER A 65 2.62 12.18 10.94
N TRP A 66 1.71 11.40 10.36
CA TRP A 66 1.40 11.42 8.93
C TRP A 66 0.93 12.80 8.44
N ILE A 67 0.02 13.46 9.19
CA ILE A 67 -0.46 14.81 8.88
C ILE A 67 0.69 15.82 8.82
N GLY A 68 1.70 15.67 9.67
CA GLY A 68 2.90 16.52 9.63
C GLY A 68 3.57 16.48 8.26
N TYR A 69 3.76 15.29 7.71
CA TYR A 69 4.40 15.11 6.40
C TYR A 69 3.47 15.44 5.21
N ALA A 70 2.16 15.24 5.34
CA ALA A 70 1.20 15.73 4.34
C ALA A 70 1.24 17.26 4.21
N TRP A 71 1.40 17.98 5.34
CA TRP A 71 1.64 19.43 5.30
C TRP A 71 3.01 19.78 4.72
N VAL A 72 4.06 19.04 5.05
CA VAL A 72 5.40 19.25 4.47
C VAL A 72 5.35 19.12 2.94
N GLY A 73 4.77 18.04 2.40
CA GLY A 73 4.67 17.81 0.95
C GLY A 73 3.88 18.90 0.21
N ASN A 74 2.85 19.44 0.87
CA ASN A 74 2.09 20.56 0.32
C ASN A 74 2.82 21.91 0.37
N LEU A 75 3.80 22.07 1.26
CA LEU A 75 4.62 23.30 1.34
C LEU A 75 5.87 23.21 0.47
N VAL A 76 6.43 22.01 0.34
CA VAL A 76 7.77 21.78 -0.18
C VAL A 76 7.78 20.57 -1.12
N ARG A 77 8.47 20.70 -2.25
CA ARG A 77 8.72 19.56 -3.15
C ARG A 77 9.73 18.58 -2.56
N LEU A 78 9.24 17.41 -2.15
CA LEU A 78 10.05 16.40 -1.48
C LEU A 78 10.97 15.59 -2.39
N ASP A 79 10.82 15.69 -3.71
CA ASP A 79 11.64 14.99 -4.72
C ASP A 79 12.90 15.77 -5.16
N ARG A 80 13.17 16.95 -4.58
CA ARG A 80 14.26 17.85 -4.99
C ARG A 80 15.32 18.00 -3.89
N GLY A 81 16.58 18.14 -4.30
CA GLY A 81 17.69 18.45 -3.39
C GLY A 81 17.99 17.33 -2.39
N SER A 82 18.21 17.68 -1.13
CA SER A 82 18.49 16.75 -0.02
C SER A 82 17.24 16.21 0.68
N LEU A 83 16.06 16.71 0.31
CA LEU A 83 14.79 16.32 0.94
C LEU A 83 14.45 14.84 0.78
N PRO A 84 14.69 14.17 -0.37
CA PRO A 84 14.42 12.75 -0.48
C PRO A 84 15.16 11.90 0.56
N VAL A 85 16.43 12.26 0.86
CA VAL A 85 17.22 11.59 1.91
C VAL A 85 16.64 11.89 3.30
N THR A 86 16.15 13.11 3.52
CA THR A 86 15.54 13.52 4.79
C THR A 86 14.21 12.80 5.03
N ILE A 87 13.37 12.70 3.99
CA ILE A 87 12.11 11.94 4.04
C ILE A 87 12.39 10.46 4.23
N PHE A 88 13.45 9.94 3.62
CA PHE A 88 13.83 8.56 3.84
C PHE A 88 14.28 8.30 5.29
N ALA A 89 15.10 9.18 5.87
CA ALA A 89 15.47 9.08 7.29
C ALA A 89 14.23 9.14 8.21
N ALA A 90 13.24 9.96 7.85
CA ALA A 90 11.95 10.00 8.55
C ALA A 90 11.15 8.69 8.39
N ALA A 91 11.11 8.13 7.18
CA ALA A 91 10.46 6.85 6.91
C ALA A 91 11.11 5.73 7.74
N THR A 92 12.43 5.70 7.86
CA THR A 92 13.15 4.75 8.74
C THR A 92 12.78 4.96 10.21
N ALA A 93 12.72 6.20 10.70
CA ALA A 93 12.31 6.47 12.08
C ALA A 93 10.88 6.00 12.37
N ILE A 94 9.95 6.22 11.43
CA ILE A 94 8.57 5.73 11.54
C ILE A 94 8.52 4.20 11.46
N LEU A 95 9.37 3.57 10.64
CA LEU A 95 9.42 2.11 10.52
C LEU A 95 9.92 1.47 11.82
N LEU A 96 10.95 2.05 12.45
CA LEU A 96 11.44 1.62 13.76
C LEU A 96 10.35 1.77 14.83
N ALA A 97 9.61 2.88 14.82
CA ALA A 97 8.45 3.03 15.70
C ALA A 97 7.36 1.98 15.39
N ALA A 98 7.09 1.70 14.12
CA ALA A 98 6.09 0.73 13.70
C ALA A 98 6.42 -0.70 14.12
N VAL A 99 7.69 -1.10 14.07
CA VAL A 99 8.18 -2.41 14.59
C VAL A 99 7.96 -2.52 16.10
N ALA A 100 8.04 -1.40 16.84
CA ALA A 100 7.83 -1.37 18.28
C ALA A 100 6.35 -1.31 18.73
N ILE A 101 5.39 -1.25 17.81
CA ILE A 101 3.95 -1.15 18.14
C ILE A 101 3.44 -2.32 19.00
N PRO A 102 3.78 -3.61 18.72
CA PRO A 102 3.31 -4.72 19.55
C PRO A 102 3.73 -4.61 21.03
N GLU A 103 4.88 -4.00 21.28
CA GLU A 103 5.47 -3.81 22.62
C GLU A 103 5.21 -2.42 23.22
N VAL A 104 4.41 -1.56 22.58
CA VAL A 104 4.32 -0.13 22.94
C VAL A 104 3.78 0.16 24.35
N PHE A 105 3.05 -0.78 24.94
CA PHE A 105 2.54 -0.66 26.31
C PHE A 105 3.19 -1.65 27.29
N VAL A 106 3.67 -2.79 26.80
CA VAL A 106 4.26 -3.85 27.65
C VAL A 106 5.52 -4.36 26.97
N ASP A 107 6.64 -4.25 27.68
CA ASP A 107 7.94 -4.75 27.23
C ASP A 107 7.98 -6.28 27.19
N GLN A 108 8.60 -6.85 26.16
CA GLN A 108 8.97 -8.26 26.19
C GLN A 108 10.25 -8.49 27.01
N PRO A 109 10.32 -9.57 27.80
CA PRO A 109 11.50 -9.87 28.59
C PRO A 109 12.73 -10.12 27.70
N GLY A 110 13.87 -9.53 28.07
CA GLY A 110 15.16 -9.71 27.37
C GLY A 110 15.43 -8.73 26.22
N GLY A 111 14.49 -7.85 25.88
CA GLY A 111 14.64 -6.80 24.88
C GLY A 111 15.01 -5.41 25.44
N LEU A 112 15.18 -4.44 24.55
CA LEU A 112 15.11 -3.01 24.82
C LEU A 112 13.67 -2.62 25.17
N SER A 113 13.49 -1.45 25.79
CA SER A 113 12.15 -0.95 26.06
C SER A 113 11.40 -0.59 24.76
N GLY A 114 10.41 -1.40 24.40
CA GLY A 114 9.54 -1.22 23.23
C GLY A 114 8.78 0.11 23.24
N PRO A 115 8.13 0.52 24.36
CA PRO A 115 7.49 1.82 24.49
C PRO A 115 8.47 2.98 24.24
N LEU A 116 9.72 2.85 24.68
CA LEU A 116 10.74 3.89 24.50
C LEU A 116 11.15 4.01 23.03
N VAL A 117 11.38 2.88 22.36
CA VAL A 117 11.70 2.86 20.93
C VAL A 117 10.56 3.50 20.12
N PHE A 118 9.31 3.16 20.44
CA PHE A 118 8.14 3.76 19.81
C PHE A 118 8.07 5.28 20.02
N VAL A 119 8.17 5.76 21.27
CA VAL A 119 8.08 7.19 21.59
C VAL A 119 9.24 7.97 20.97
N VAL A 120 10.47 7.47 21.04
CA VAL A 120 11.64 8.12 20.43
C VAL A 120 11.50 8.19 18.91
N GLY A 121 11.10 7.10 18.26
CA GLY A 121 10.87 7.08 16.80
C GLY A 121 9.74 8.04 16.38
N PHE A 122 8.64 8.08 17.13
CA PHE A 122 7.54 9.03 16.92
C PHE A 122 8.02 10.48 17.07
N LEU A 123 8.73 10.80 18.15
CA LEU A 123 9.25 12.15 18.39
C LEU A 123 10.26 12.57 17.33
N ALA A 124 11.15 11.67 16.90
CA ALA A 124 12.10 11.92 15.82
C ALA A 124 11.39 12.28 14.50
N ALA A 125 10.34 11.54 14.14
CA ALA A 125 9.52 11.85 12.96
C ALA A 125 8.81 13.21 13.10
N ARG A 126 8.23 13.50 14.27
CA ARG A 126 7.55 14.78 14.54
C ARG A 126 8.52 15.96 14.46
N VAL A 127 9.68 15.87 15.11
CA VAL A 127 10.75 16.86 15.08
C VAL A 127 11.24 17.06 13.64
N GLY A 128 11.45 15.99 12.88
CA GLY A 128 11.87 16.05 11.48
C GLY A 128 10.91 16.89 10.62
N SER A 129 9.60 16.64 10.70
CA SER A 129 8.60 17.42 9.97
C SER A 129 8.62 18.92 10.32
N LEU A 130 8.74 19.26 11.60
CA LEU A 130 8.76 20.66 12.07
C LEU A 130 10.06 21.38 11.72
N LEU A 131 11.20 20.68 11.71
CA LEU A 131 12.49 21.23 11.27
C LEU A 131 12.44 21.62 9.79
N ILE A 132 11.85 20.78 8.93
CA ILE A 132 11.69 21.09 7.50
C ILE A 132 10.84 22.35 7.33
N ILE A 133 9.67 22.41 7.98
CA ILE A 133 8.77 23.57 7.92
C ILE A 133 9.46 24.84 8.43
N SER A 134 10.17 24.74 9.56
CA SER A 134 10.86 25.88 10.18
C SER A 134 11.98 26.42 9.30
N ARG A 135 12.72 25.53 8.61
CA ARG A 135 13.78 25.93 7.67
C ARG A 135 13.21 26.66 6.45
N GLU A 136 12.13 26.16 5.87
CA GLU A 136 11.48 26.79 4.72
C GLU A 136 10.95 28.18 5.06
N GLN A 137 10.34 28.34 6.24
CA GLN A 137 9.81 29.64 6.66
C GLN A 137 10.89 30.69 6.95
N ARG A 138 12.08 30.29 7.41
CA ARG A 138 13.20 31.23 7.62
C ARG A 138 13.69 31.86 6.31
N GLY A 139 13.53 31.16 5.19
CA GLY A 139 13.90 31.66 3.86
C GLY A 139 12.84 32.53 3.18
N SER A 140 11.64 32.64 3.76
CA SER A 140 10.53 33.41 3.20
C SER A 140 10.46 34.82 3.81
N ALA A 141 10.08 35.83 3.02
CA ALA A 141 9.82 37.18 3.52
C ALA A 141 8.58 37.28 4.45
N LYS A 142 7.84 36.17 4.63
CA LYS A 142 6.67 36.08 5.52
C LYS A 142 7.09 35.82 6.97
N SER A 143 6.24 36.20 7.93
CA SER A 143 6.48 35.96 9.36
C SER A 143 6.71 34.47 9.67
N SER A 144 7.78 34.17 10.41
CA SER A 144 8.11 32.83 10.93
C SER A 144 7.34 32.47 12.22
N ALA A 145 6.45 33.35 12.70
CA ALA A 145 5.66 33.12 13.89
C ALA A 145 4.79 31.85 13.84
N PRO A 146 4.13 31.50 12.72
CA PRO A 146 3.36 30.25 12.62
C PRO A 146 4.24 29.02 12.82
N ALA A 147 5.51 29.06 12.35
CA ALA A 147 6.46 27.98 12.57
C ALA A 147 6.88 27.82 14.00
N ARG A 148 7.19 28.92 14.70
CA ARG A 148 7.48 28.84 16.13
C ARG A 148 6.29 28.30 16.93
N ARG A 149 5.06 28.72 16.60
CA ARG A 149 3.85 28.26 17.30
C ARG A 149 3.58 26.76 17.09
N ALA A 150 3.96 26.19 15.95
CA ALA A 150 3.78 24.77 15.67
C ALA A 150 4.66 23.85 16.54
N TRP A 151 5.69 24.39 17.21
CA TRP A 151 6.50 23.66 18.20
C TRP A 151 5.85 23.57 19.58
N LEU A 152 4.95 24.49 19.94
CA LEU A 152 4.33 24.52 21.27
C LEU A 152 3.60 23.23 21.65
N PRO A 153 2.78 22.61 20.76
CA PRO A 153 2.09 21.37 21.12
C PRO A 153 3.08 20.23 21.36
N LEU A 154 4.15 20.17 20.56
CA LEU A 154 5.21 19.16 20.73
C LEU A 154 6.01 19.39 22.02
N ALA A 155 6.28 20.65 22.38
CA ALA A 155 6.99 20.98 23.62
C ALA A 155 6.18 20.55 24.86
N GLY A 156 4.85 20.57 24.79
CA GLY A 156 3.97 20.05 25.84
C GLY A 156 3.80 18.52 25.81
N SER A 157 3.61 17.93 24.63
CA SER A 157 3.34 16.49 24.51
C SER A 157 4.59 15.62 24.65
N ALA A 158 5.76 16.07 24.21
CA ALA A 158 6.98 15.25 24.22
C ALA A 158 7.45 14.85 25.64
N PRO A 159 7.51 15.76 26.64
CA PRO A 159 7.83 15.37 28.02
C PRO A 159 6.82 14.38 28.58
N LEU A 160 5.53 14.56 28.32
CA LEU A 160 4.49 13.66 28.79
C LEU A 160 4.62 12.26 28.19
N LEU A 161 4.93 12.14 26.89
CA LEU A 161 5.17 10.85 26.25
C LEU A 161 6.42 10.16 26.80
N LEU A 162 7.49 10.91 27.08
CA LEU A 162 8.68 10.36 27.72
C LEU A 162 8.38 9.92 29.16
N CYS A 163 7.66 10.72 29.95
CA CYS A 163 7.20 10.34 31.28
C CYS A 163 6.26 9.13 31.25
N ALA A 164 5.41 9.00 30.23
CA ALA A 164 4.51 7.87 30.06
C ALA A 164 5.25 6.54 29.94
N VAL A 165 6.49 6.56 29.48
CA VAL A 165 7.31 5.36 29.32
C VAL A 165 8.29 5.17 30.47
N LEU A 166 8.90 6.25 30.97
CA LEU A 166 9.95 6.17 31.99
C LEU A 166 9.39 6.02 33.41
N LEU A 167 8.28 6.69 33.73
CA LEU A 167 7.76 6.74 35.10
C LEU A 167 7.08 5.43 35.56
N PRO A 168 6.28 4.73 34.73
CA PRO A 168 5.67 3.46 35.13
C PRO A 168 6.69 2.39 35.54
N HIS A 169 7.91 2.43 35.00
CA HIS A 169 8.98 1.50 35.33
C HIS A 169 9.49 1.63 36.79
N HIS A 170 9.20 2.76 37.44
CA HIS A 170 9.51 2.98 38.85
C HIS A 170 8.39 2.56 39.80
N LEU A 171 7.22 2.19 39.26
CA LEU A 171 6.09 1.68 40.04
C LEU A 171 6.12 0.15 40.07
N PRO A 172 5.57 -0.49 41.12
CA PRO A 172 5.36 -1.93 41.11
C PRO A 172 4.52 -2.32 39.88
N PRO A 173 4.89 -3.38 39.15
CA PRO A 173 4.13 -3.84 38.00
C PRO A 173 2.69 -4.16 38.43
N GLY A 174 1.73 -3.56 37.74
CA GLY A 174 0.32 -3.69 38.06
C GLY A 174 -0.52 -2.60 37.43
N ARG A 175 -1.85 -2.69 37.66
CA ARG A 175 -2.86 -1.85 37.02
C ARG A 175 -2.61 -0.34 37.14
N ASN A 176 -2.02 0.12 38.25
CA ASN A 176 -1.75 1.54 38.45
C ASN A 176 -0.69 2.10 37.47
N ALA A 177 0.35 1.30 37.18
CA ALA A 177 1.40 1.67 36.24
C ALA A 177 0.84 1.77 34.80
N GLU A 178 0.02 0.79 34.41
CA GLU A 178 -0.66 0.76 33.10
C GLU A 178 -1.64 1.94 32.94
N VAL A 179 -2.45 2.21 33.96
CA VAL A 179 -3.40 3.34 33.94
C VAL A 179 -2.65 4.67 33.84
N LEU A 180 -1.56 4.85 34.60
CA LEU A 180 -0.74 6.05 34.52
C LEU A 180 -0.14 6.24 33.13
N GLN A 181 0.41 5.16 32.53
CA GLN A 181 0.92 5.18 31.17
C GLN A 181 -0.17 5.63 30.18
N LEU A 182 -1.33 4.96 30.19
CA LEU A 182 -2.46 5.28 29.30
C LEU A 182 -2.95 6.72 29.48
N LEU A 183 -3.05 7.21 30.72
CA LEU A 183 -3.45 8.58 31.01
C LEU A 183 -2.43 9.59 30.47
N LEU A 184 -1.13 9.38 30.67
CA LEU A 184 -0.10 10.29 30.17
C LEU A 184 -0.07 10.32 28.64
N PHE A 185 -0.23 9.16 27.97
CA PHE A 185 -0.43 9.09 26.52
C PHE A 185 -1.67 9.88 26.07
N ALA A 186 -2.80 9.69 26.74
CA ALA A 186 -4.05 10.38 26.42
C ALA A 186 -3.93 11.91 26.58
N VAL A 187 -3.35 12.38 27.69
CA VAL A 187 -3.13 13.82 27.95
C VAL A 187 -2.17 14.42 26.92
N ALA A 188 -1.09 13.71 26.57
CA ALA A 188 -0.16 14.16 25.54
C ALA A 188 -0.85 14.34 24.18
N ILE A 189 -1.70 13.37 23.78
CA ILE A 189 -2.51 13.47 22.55
C ILE A 189 -3.48 14.64 22.63
N VAL A 190 -4.18 14.84 23.75
CA VAL A 190 -5.10 15.98 23.93
C VAL A 190 -4.36 17.31 23.72
N ILE A 191 -3.17 17.46 24.31
CA ILE A 191 -2.33 18.66 24.11
C ILE A 191 -1.95 18.83 22.65
N ASP A 192 -1.53 17.75 21.98
CA ASP A 192 -1.09 17.80 20.59
C ASP A 192 -2.21 18.21 19.62
N TYR A 193 -3.44 17.71 19.83
CA TYR A 193 -4.61 18.02 19.01
C TYR A 193 -5.28 19.34 19.38
N ALA A 194 -5.32 19.71 20.67
CA ALA A 194 -5.75 21.05 21.10
C ALA A 194 -4.84 22.12 20.48
N GLY A 195 -3.54 21.82 20.42
CA GLY A 195 -2.53 22.62 19.74
C GLY A 195 -2.78 22.89 18.26
N LEU A 196 -3.55 22.05 17.54
CA LEU A 196 -3.94 22.31 16.14
C LEU A 196 -4.98 23.43 16.02
N ARG A 197 -5.75 23.68 17.08
CA ARG A 197 -6.81 24.69 17.13
C ARG A 197 -6.34 26.02 17.72
N ALA A 198 -5.14 26.08 18.28
CA ALA A 198 -4.61 27.28 18.90
C ALA A 198 -4.51 28.46 17.91
N PRO A 199 -4.74 29.71 18.34
CA PRO A 199 -4.66 30.88 17.45
C PRO A 199 -3.28 31.02 16.78
N GLY A 200 -3.27 30.92 15.45
CA GLY A 200 -2.08 31.08 14.61
C GLY A 200 -1.15 29.87 14.51
N THR A 201 -1.50 28.72 15.11
CA THR A 201 -0.98 27.43 14.66
C THR A 201 -1.70 27.02 13.38
N GLY A 202 -0.99 26.58 12.34
CA GLY A 202 -1.67 26.16 11.10
C GLY A 202 -2.07 27.30 10.17
N SER A 203 -1.60 28.54 10.39
CA SER A 203 -1.85 29.67 9.48
C SER A 203 -1.00 29.62 8.20
N TRP A 204 -0.40 28.47 7.91
CA TRP A 204 0.30 28.20 6.67
C TRP A 204 -0.70 28.15 5.53
N GLN A 205 -0.26 28.60 4.36
CA GLN A 205 -1.09 28.66 3.18
C GLN A 205 -1.16 27.28 2.53
N LEU A 206 -2.37 26.80 2.23
CA LEU A 206 -2.54 25.57 1.47
C LEU A 206 -2.17 25.81 0.00
N THR A 207 -0.97 25.40 -0.40
CA THR A 207 -0.41 25.69 -1.73
C THR A 207 -1.14 24.96 -2.85
N SER A 208 -1.36 23.65 -2.71
CA SER A 208 -2.01 22.82 -3.72
C SER A 208 -3.19 22.05 -3.13
N VAL A 209 -4.40 22.44 -3.53
CA VAL A 209 -5.65 21.76 -3.11
C VAL A 209 -5.69 20.32 -3.62
N ARG A 210 -5.33 20.11 -4.89
CA ARG A 210 -5.33 18.80 -5.52
C ARG A 210 -4.40 17.84 -4.81
N HIS A 211 -3.15 18.25 -4.60
CA HIS A 211 -2.17 17.46 -3.86
C HIS A 211 -2.68 17.10 -2.45
N TRP A 212 -3.26 18.08 -1.74
CA TRP A 212 -3.82 17.85 -0.41
C TRP A 212 -4.94 16.81 -0.42
N ALA A 213 -5.91 16.93 -1.34
CA ALA A 213 -6.98 15.95 -1.49
C ALA A 213 -6.43 14.57 -1.90
N GLU A 214 -5.49 14.53 -2.82
CA GLU A 214 -4.84 13.32 -3.32
C GLU A 214 -4.11 12.54 -2.21
N ARG A 215 -3.35 13.21 -1.33
CA ARG A 215 -2.71 12.58 -0.16
C ARG A 215 -3.74 11.91 0.76
N HIS A 216 -4.88 12.55 1.00
CA HIS A 216 -5.92 12.01 1.87
C HIS A 216 -6.70 10.87 1.21
N ASN A 217 -6.86 10.91 -0.10
CA ASN A 217 -7.38 9.79 -0.87
C ASN A 217 -6.45 8.57 -0.78
N LEU A 218 -5.14 8.77 -0.88
CA LEU A 218 -4.15 7.69 -0.78
C LEU A 218 -4.11 7.06 0.61
N ILE A 219 -4.13 7.85 1.69
CA ILE A 219 -4.16 7.26 3.05
C ILE A 219 -5.48 6.54 3.34
N MET A 220 -6.60 7.00 2.76
CA MET A 220 -7.88 6.27 2.82
C MET A 220 -7.77 4.91 2.12
N LEU A 221 -7.12 4.84 0.96
CA LEU A 221 -6.83 3.59 0.25
C LEU A 221 -5.91 2.68 1.07
N ILE A 222 -4.91 3.23 1.75
CA ILE A 222 -4.02 2.46 2.64
C ILE A 222 -4.79 1.84 3.81
N ALA A 223 -5.68 2.59 4.46
CA ALA A 223 -6.52 2.05 5.53
C ALA A 223 -7.53 1.00 5.02
N LEU A 224 -8.07 1.17 3.81
CA LEU A 224 -8.83 0.11 3.15
C LEU A 224 -7.94 -1.11 2.85
N GLY A 225 -6.66 -0.89 2.51
CA GLY A 225 -5.69 -1.96 2.31
C GLY A 225 -5.50 -2.82 3.53
N GLU A 226 -5.36 -2.17 4.68
CA GLU A 226 -5.32 -2.83 5.97
C GLU A 226 -6.55 -3.71 6.20
N THR A 227 -7.76 -3.23 5.87
CA THR A 227 -8.96 -4.07 5.99
C THR A 227 -8.93 -5.31 5.09
N ILE A 228 -8.39 -5.20 3.86
CA ILE A 228 -8.25 -6.34 2.93
C ILE A 228 -7.18 -7.33 3.43
N ILE A 229 -6.03 -6.82 3.89
CA ILE A 229 -4.96 -7.64 4.46
C ILE A 229 -5.47 -8.36 5.71
N SER A 230 -6.23 -7.68 6.57
CA SER A 230 -6.84 -8.26 7.76
C SER A 230 -7.81 -9.41 7.45
N ILE A 231 -8.68 -9.25 6.43
CA ILE A 231 -9.55 -10.34 5.95
C ILE A 231 -8.71 -11.57 5.60
N GLY A 232 -7.67 -11.37 4.79
CA GLY A 232 -6.84 -12.45 4.30
C GLY A 232 -5.83 -13.02 5.30
N THR A 233 -5.60 -12.36 6.43
CA THR A 233 -4.70 -12.82 7.52
C THR A 233 -5.44 -13.20 8.79
N SER A 234 -6.77 -13.26 8.73
CA SER A 234 -7.65 -13.60 9.86
C SER A 234 -7.33 -14.96 10.49
N ARG A 235 -6.84 -15.92 9.70
CA ARG A 235 -6.33 -17.22 10.18
C ARG A 235 -4.80 -17.27 10.27
N GLY A 236 -4.17 -16.13 10.54
CA GLY A 236 -2.71 -16.02 10.59
C GLY A 236 -2.06 -15.84 9.22
N LEU A 237 -0.75 -15.58 9.26
CA LEU A 237 0.09 -15.27 8.10
C LEU A 237 0.87 -16.48 7.58
N THR A 238 0.81 -17.63 8.27
CA THR A 238 1.63 -18.79 7.91
C THR A 238 1.00 -19.61 6.80
N GLY A 239 -0.33 -19.65 6.72
CA GLY A 239 -1.09 -20.45 5.75
C GLY A 239 -1.37 -21.89 6.18
N ASP A 240 -1.15 -22.23 7.46
CA ASP A 240 -1.32 -23.60 7.99
C ASP A 240 -2.78 -24.01 8.16
N HIS A 241 -3.67 -23.04 8.31
CA HIS A 241 -5.05 -23.31 8.62
C HIS A 241 -5.85 -23.74 7.38
N PRO A 242 -6.74 -24.73 7.50
CA PRO A 242 -7.55 -25.19 6.38
C PRO A 242 -8.44 -24.07 5.84
N ILE A 243 -8.50 -23.97 4.51
CA ILE A 243 -9.43 -23.07 3.84
C ILE A 243 -10.82 -23.70 3.90
N THR A 244 -11.81 -22.97 4.42
CA THR A 244 -13.19 -23.47 4.55
C THR A 244 -14.15 -22.59 3.75
N TRP A 245 -15.32 -23.10 3.40
CA TRP A 245 -16.39 -22.30 2.79
C TRP A 245 -16.78 -21.09 3.63
N SER A 246 -16.71 -21.21 4.98
CA SER A 246 -16.97 -20.09 5.88
C SER A 246 -15.94 -18.98 5.75
N VAL A 247 -14.65 -19.28 5.56
CA VAL A 247 -13.64 -18.25 5.33
C VAL A 247 -13.77 -17.63 3.95
N LEU A 248 -13.97 -18.42 2.90
CA LEU A 248 -14.16 -17.85 1.56
C LEU A 248 -15.40 -16.97 1.51
N GLY A 249 -16.54 -17.48 2.00
CA GLY A 249 -17.80 -16.73 2.06
C GLY A 249 -17.68 -15.49 2.96
N GLY A 250 -17.12 -15.65 4.16
CA GLY A 250 -16.88 -14.55 5.09
C GLY A 250 -15.92 -13.49 4.53
N SER A 251 -14.88 -13.89 3.79
CA SER A 251 -13.95 -12.95 3.14
C SER A 251 -14.63 -12.16 2.03
N VAL A 252 -15.50 -12.79 1.25
CA VAL A 252 -16.31 -12.08 0.24
C VAL A 252 -17.27 -11.09 0.90
N LEU A 253 -17.95 -11.50 1.97
CA LEU A 253 -18.86 -10.61 2.71
C LEU A 253 -18.11 -9.44 3.35
N GLY A 254 -16.94 -9.69 3.95
CA GLY A 254 -16.04 -8.65 4.46
C GLY A 254 -15.59 -7.69 3.36
N LEU A 255 -15.21 -8.21 2.20
CA LEU A 255 -14.84 -7.38 1.06
C LEU A 255 -16.01 -6.55 0.54
N VAL A 256 -17.25 -7.07 0.56
CA VAL A 256 -18.45 -6.29 0.22
C VAL A 256 -18.63 -5.10 1.16
N VAL A 257 -18.37 -5.27 2.47
CA VAL A 257 -18.36 -4.15 3.44
C VAL A 257 -17.28 -3.14 3.06
N VAL A 258 -16.04 -3.57 2.83
CA VAL A 258 -14.92 -2.69 2.45
C VAL A 258 -15.21 -1.95 1.15
N ALA A 259 -15.73 -2.65 0.14
CA ALA A 259 -16.11 -2.10 -1.16
C ALA A 259 -17.21 -1.03 -1.04
N PHE A 260 -18.17 -1.23 -0.13
CA PHE A 260 -19.19 -0.22 0.16
C PHE A 260 -18.58 1.05 0.74
N LEU A 261 -17.72 0.93 1.75
CA LEU A 261 -17.09 2.08 2.40
C LEU A 261 -16.22 2.85 1.40
N TRP A 262 -15.43 2.12 0.59
CA TRP A 262 -14.67 2.68 -0.52
C TRP A 262 -15.59 3.43 -1.51
N TRP A 263 -16.70 2.81 -1.94
CA TRP A 263 -17.65 3.43 -2.86
C TRP A 263 -18.22 4.71 -2.27
N ALA A 264 -18.68 4.69 -1.02
CA ALA A 264 -19.32 5.83 -0.36
C ALA A 264 -18.41 7.07 -0.33
N TYR A 265 -17.10 6.89 -0.10
CA TYR A 265 -16.15 8.00 -0.05
C TYR A 265 -15.69 8.46 -1.44
N PHE A 266 -15.27 7.55 -2.33
CA PHE A 266 -14.65 7.91 -3.61
C PHE A 266 -15.63 8.35 -4.68
N ASP A 267 -16.89 7.96 -4.57
CA ASP A 267 -17.91 8.31 -5.57
C ASP A 267 -18.27 9.80 -5.53
N ILE A 268 -18.47 10.36 -4.33
CA ILE A 268 -19.00 11.72 -4.15
C ILE A 268 -18.13 12.54 -3.20
N ALA A 269 -17.79 12.02 -2.02
CA ALA A 269 -17.18 12.83 -0.96
C ALA A 269 -15.78 13.34 -1.34
N ALA A 270 -14.93 12.48 -1.91
CA ALA A 270 -13.58 12.87 -2.31
C ALA A 270 -13.57 13.97 -3.41
N PRO A 271 -14.26 13.81 -4.56
CA PRO A 271 -14.32 14.87 -5.57
C PRO A 271 -14.98 16.16 -5.06
N SER A 272 -16.05 16.05 -4.26
CA SER A 272 -16.75 17.21 -3.70
C SER A 272 -15.88 17.99 -2.72
N GLY A 273 -15.06 17.29 -1.93
CA GLY A 273 -14.12 17.89 -0.99
C GLY A 273 -13.03 18.69 -1.67
N GLU A 274 -12.47 18.16 -2.76
CA GLU A 274 -11.48 18.88 -3.56
C GLU A 274 -12.08 20.14 -4.19
N GLN A 275 -13.24 20.01 -4.84
CA GLN A 275 -13.92 21.13 -5.50
C GLN A 275 -14.27 22.26 -4.51
N ALA A 276 -14.74 21.90 -3.31
CA ALA A 276 -15.08 22.89 -2.29
C ALA A 276 -13.85 23.62 -1.72
N LEU A 277 -12.71 22.93 -1.58
CA LEU A 277 -11.45 23.60 -1.23
C LEU A 277 -10.96 24.54 -2.34
N GLN A 278 -11.15 24.16 -3.61
CA GLN A 278 -10.81 24.99 -4.77
C GLN A 278 -11.67 26.26 -4.81
N SER A 279 -12.98 26.14 -4.52
CA SER A 279 -13.91 27.29 -4.50
C SER A 279 -13.80 28.16 -3.24
N THR A 280 -13.06 27.73 -2.21
CA THR A 280 -12.90 28.48 -0.96
C THR A 280 -11.79 29.52 -1.08
N SER A 281 -12.05 30.71 -0.54
CA SER A 281 -11.08 31.81 -0.50
C SER A 281 -9.80 31.45 0.26
N HIS A 282 -8.69 32.04 -0.16
CA HIS A 282 -7.35 31.67 0.27
C HIS A 282 -7.15 31.69 1.80
N HIS A 283 -7.72 32.67 2.52
CA HIS A 283 -7.59 32.79 3.99
C HIS A 283 -8.43 31.76 4.77
N ALA A 284 -9.57 31.33 4.24
CA ALA A 284 -10.43 30.33 4.88
C ALA A 284 -10.05 28.89 4.52
N ARG A 285 -9.36 28.70 3.38
CA ARG A 285 -9.00 27.40 2.82
C ARG A 285 -8.18 26.53 3.78
N SER A 286 -7.14 27.07 4.42
CA SER A 286 -6.31 26.28 5.36
C SER A 286 -7.09 25.81 6.60
N ARG A 287 -8.03 26.61 7.11
CA ARG A 287 -8.91 26.21 8.22
C ARG A 287 -9.88 25.11 7.79
N LEU A 288 -10.48 25.26 6.61
CA LEU A 288 -11.36 24.23 6.04
C LEU A 288 -10.59 22.92 5.80
N ALA A 289 -9.37 23.00 5.26
CA ALA A 289 -8.50 21.84 5.06
C ALA A 289 -8.14 21.16 6.39
N ARG A 290 -7.72 21.91 7.41
CA ARG A 290 -7.47 21.35 8.75
C ARG A 290 -8.71 20.65 9.32
N ASP A 291 -9.84 21.33 9.32
CA ASP A 291 -11.05 20.81 9.97
C ASP A 291 -11.60 19.59 9.21
N ALA A 292 -11.71 19.65 7.89
CA ALA A 292 -12.32 18.58 7.11
C ALA A 292 -11.33 17.42 6.82
N TYR A 293 -10.08 17.74 6.50
CA TYR A 293 -9.10 16.73 6.12
C TYR A 293 -8.25 16.26 7.30
N SER A 294 -7.68 17.15 8.11
CA SER A 294 -6.84 16.72 9.23
C SER A 294 -7.62 16.19 10.44
N LEU A 295 -8.87 16.62 10.66
CA LEU A 295 -9.66 16.21 11.84
C LEU A 295 -10.81 15.25 11.49
N LEU A 296 -11.61 15.51 10.45
CA LEU A 296 -12.77 14.66 10.15
C LEU A 296 -12.44 13.39 9.34
N HIS A 297 -11.26 13.29 8.72
CA HIS A 297 -10.80 12.01 8.19
C HIS A 297 -10.35 11.03 9.26
N LEU A 298 -9.90 11.53 10.42
CA LEU A 298 -9.43 10.68 11.50
C LEU A 298 -10.51 9.68 11.98
N PRO A 299 -11.77 10.08 12.26
CA PRO A 299 -12.85 9.13 12.52
C PRO A 299 -13.05 8.11 11.39
N MET A 300 -12.92 8.50 10.12
CA MET A 300 -13.03 7.56 9.01
C MET A 300 -11.89 6.53 9.04
N ILE A 301 -10.64 6.96 9.21
CA ILE A 301 -9.49 6.04 9.34
C ILE A 301 -9.64 5.14 10.57
N GLY A 302 -9.99 5.69 11.73
CA GLY A 302 -10.26 4.92 12.94
C GLY A 302 -11.39 3.90 12.74
N GLY A 303 -12.46 4.29 12.05
CA GLY A 303 -13.55 3.39 11.67
C GLY A 303 -13.08 2.24 10.79
N LEU A 304 -12.22 2.49 9.80
CA LEU A 304 -11.64 1.43 8.96
C LEU A 304 -10.74 0.48 9.76
N ILE A 305 -9.90 0.98 10.67
CA ILE A 305 -9.07 0.13 11.53
C ILE A 305 -9.93 -0.73 12.46
N LEU A 306 -11.02 -0.17 13.02
CA LEU A 306 -11.99 -0.93 13.81
C LEU A 306 -12.70 -2.01 12.98
N VAL A 307 -13.08 -1.70 11.74
CA VAL A 307 -13.63 -2.69 10.79
C VAL A 307 -12.59 -3.77 10.48
N ALA A 308 -11.32 -3.41 10.25
CA ALA A 308 -10.24 -4.37 10.01
C ALA A 308 -10.10 -5.33 11.20
N PHE A 309 -10.08 -4.80 12.42
CA PHE A 309 -10.03 -5.58 13.66
C PHE A 309 -11.25 -6.50 13.81
N GLY A 310 -12.46 -5.98 13.61
CA GLY A 310 -13.69 -6.75 13.70
C GLY A 310 -13.78 -7.86 12.65
N LEU A 311 -13.31 -7.60 11.42
CA LEU A 311 -13.23 -8.61 10.35
C LEU A 311 -12.18 -9.69 10.68
N LYS A 312 -11.03 -9.33 11.27
CA LYS A 312 -10.01 -10.29 11.71
C LYS A 312 -10.62 -11.30 12.67
N LYS A 313 -11.32 -10.81 13.70
CA LYS A 313 -12.02 -11.63 14.68
C LYS A 313 -13.21 -12.42 14.11
N ALA A 314 -13.94 -11.83 13.16
CA ALA A 314 -15.07 -12.51 12.50
C ALA A 314 -14.65 -13.79 11.78
N LEU A 315 -13.46 -13.75 11.19
CA LEU A 315 -12.97 -14.77 10.26
C LEU A 315 -11.90 -15.69 10.90
N SER A 316 -11.37 -15.33 12.08
CA SER A 316 -10.40 -16.14 12.82
C SER A 316 -10.97 -17.41 13.44
N GLY A 317 -12.29 -17.63 13.35
CA GLY A 317 -13.08 -18.61 14.12
C GLY A 317 -12.38 -19.95 14.42
N GLY A 318 -12.50 -20.36 15.69
CA GLY A 318 -11.89 -21.54 16.30
C GLY A 318 -12.38 -22.89 15.75
N PRO A 319 -12.00 -24.01 16.41
CA PRO A 319 -12.22 -25.37 15.90
C PRO A 319 -13.68 -25.59 15.50
N VAL A 320 -13.86 -26.27 14.35
CA VAL A 320 -15.15 -26.61 13.76
C VAL A 320 -16.06 -27.27 14.79
N GLY A 321 -17.11 -26.58 15.24
CA GLY A 321 -18.11 -27.15 16.17
C GLY A 321 -18.63 -26.21 17.26
N HIS A 322 -17.93 -25.11 17.57
CA HIS A 322 -18.43 -24.10 18.51
C HIS A 322 -18.89 -22.85 17.76
N LEU A 323 -20.22 -22.67 17.69
CA LEU A 323 -20.87 -21.46 17.20
C LEU A 323 -20.70 -20.36 18.26
N GLU A 324 -19.50 -19.80 18.36
CA GLU A 324 -19.27 -18.64 19.23
C GLU A 324 -20.16 -17.48 18.78
N ARG A 325 -21.07 -17.09 19.67
CA ARG A 325 -21.80 -15.84 19.56
C ARG A 325 -20.82 -14.72 19.87
N TRP A 326 -20.91 -13.64 19.11
CA TRP A 326 -20.09 -12.47 19.37
C TRP A 326 -20.43 -11.84 20.70
N ASP A 327 -19.39 -11.53 21.47
CA ASP A 327 -19.52 -10.63 22.60
C ASP A 327 -19.86 -9.21 22.10
N VAL A 328 -20.45 -8.39 22.97
CA VAL A 328 -20.84 -7.01 22.71
C VAL A 328 -19.67 -6.20 22.17
N THR A 329 -18.46 -6.47 22.66
CA THR A 329 -17.24 -5.75 22.24
C THR A 329 -16.79 -6.11 20.82
N ASP A 330 -16.95 -7.36 20.40
CA ASP A 330 -16.61 -7.80 19.05
C ASP A 330 -17.60 -7.22 18.04
N LEU A 331 -18.90 -7.23 18.40
CA LEU A 331 -19.93 -6.56 17.63
C LEU A 331 -19.68 -5.05 17.55
N ALA A 332 -19.28 -4.43 18.67
CA ALA A 332 -18.93 -3.01 18.72
C ALA A 332 -17.72 -2.67 17.84
N SER A 333 -16.75 -3.57 17.68
CA SER A 333 -15.63 -3.34 16.76
C SER A 333 -16.07 -3.25 15.30
N LEU A 334 -16.81 -4.24 14.80
CA LEU A 334 -17.21 -4.28 13.39
C LEU A 334 -18.29 -3.23 13.07
N TYR A 335 -19.40 -3.25 13.80
CA TYR A 335 -20.53 -2.34 13.56
C TYR A 335 -20.18 -0.91 14.00
N GLY A 336 -19.50 -0.76 15.14
CA GLY A 336 -19.04 0.55 15.60
C GLY A 336 -17.98 1.15 14.69
N GLY A 337 -17.12 0.34 14.06
CA GLY A 337 -16.20 0.79 13.01
C GLY A 337 -16.92 1.37 11.79
N VAL A 338 -17.94 0.66 11.27
CA VAL A 338 -18.79 1.16 10.17
C VAL A 338 -19.54 2.43 10.59
N VAL A 339 -20.11 2.47 11.79
CA VAL A 339 -20.80 3.66 12.33
C VAL A 339 -19.83 4.84 12.43
N LEU A 340 -18.65 4.65 13.00
CA LEU A 340 -17.64 5.69 13.15
C LEU A 340 -17.18 6.23 11.79
N TYR A 341 -17.02 5.34 10.80
CA TYR A 341 -16.72 5.72 9.43
C TYR A 341 -17.83 6.59 8.82
N LEU A 342 -19.08 6.14 8.88
CA LEU A 342 -20.22 6.84 8.31
C LEU A 342 -20.49 8.18 9.02
N LEU A 343 -20.30 8.25 10.33
CA LEU A 343 -20.35 9.50 11.10
C LEU A 343 -19.27 10.48 10.65
N GLY A 344 -18.03 10.01 10.48
CA GLY A 344 -16.94 10.81 9.94
C GLY A 344 -17.25 11.34 8.53
N LEU A 345 -17.81 10.48 7.67
CA LEU A 345 -18.19 10.82 6.31
C LEU A 345 -19.32 11.88 6.28
N VAL A 346 -20.38 11.69 7.08
CA VAL A 346 -21.47 12.67 7.21
C VAL A 346 -20.96 14.00 7.73
N ALA A 347 -20.12 13.99 8.77
CA ALA A 347 -19.52 15.20 9.32
C ALA A 347 -18.63 15.91 8.30
N PHE A 348 -17.87 15.15 7.50
CA PHE A 348 -17.03 15.67 6.42
C PHE A 348 -17.86 16.35 5.34
N GLU A 349 -18.91 15.68 4.83
CA GLU A 349 -19.82 16.23 3.82
C GLU A 349 -20.53 17.50 4.34
N TRP A 350 -20.99 17.46 5.60
CA TRP A 350 -21.62 18.62 6.23
C TRP A 350 -20.64 19.79 6.38
N ARG A 351 -19.40 19.53 6.80
CA ARG A 351 -18.39 20.57 7.02
C ARG A 351 -17.98 21.28 5.72
N ILE A 352 -17.96 20.54 4.61
CA ILE A 352 -17.48 21.02 3.31
C ILE A 352 -18.60 21.64 2.48
N VAL A 353 -19.71 20.93 2.30
CA VAL A 353 -20.78 21.30 1.35
C VAL A 353 -22.02 21.84 2.09
N ARG A 354 -22.05 21.77 3.43
CA ARG A 354 -23.25 22.05 4.26
C ARG A 354 -24.47 21.26 3.84
N ARG A 355 -24.24 20.07 3.28
CA ARG A 355 -25.25 19.12 2.86
C ARG A 355 -24.92 17.78 3.47
N VAL A 356 -25.96 17.08 3.89
CA VAL A 356 -25.84 15.73 4.44
C VAL A 356 -26.22 14.75 3.33
N GLY A 357 -25.30 13.85 2.97
CA GLY A 357 -25.57 12.77 2.03
C GLY A 357 -26.62 11.83 2.60
N ARG A 358 -27.68 11.58 1.83
CA ARG A 358 -28.75 10.66 2.24
C ARG A 358 -28.28 9.21 2.30
N GLY A 359 -27.30 8.83 1.48
CA GLY A 359 -26.72 7.48 1.45
C GLY A 359 -26.02 7.12 2.78
N PRO A 360 -25.01 7.90 3.21
CA PRO A 360 -24.35 7.68 4.50
C PRO A 360 -25.29 7.69 5.71
N VAL A 361 -26.28 8.60 5.74
CA VAL A 361 -27.29 8.64 6.82
C VAL A 361 -28.19 7.42 6.80
N LEU A 362 -28.66 6.99 5.63
CA LEU A 362 -29.44 5.76 5.51
C LEU A 362 -28.62 4.55 6.00
N GLY A 363 -27.35 4.48 5.63
CA GLY A 363 -26.42 3.48 6.14
C GLY A 363 -26.29 3.52 7.66
N LEU A 364 -26.13 4.71 8.25
CA LEU A 364 -26.01 4.87 9.69
C LEU A 364 -27.27 4.38 10.43
N VAL A 365 -28.46 4.79 9.97
CA VAL A 365 -29.74 4.36 10.55
C VAL A 365 -29.90 2.85 10.41
N LEU A 366 -29.62 2.29 9.24
CA LEU A 366 -29.75 0.86 8.98
C LEU A 366 -28.79 0.05 9.84
N VAL A 367 -27.51 0.43 9.91
CA VAL A 367 -26.51 -0.26 10.76
C VAL A 367 -26.92 -0.19 12.23
N ALA A 368 -27.40 0.96 12.71
CA ALA A 368 -27.88 1.10 14.09
C ALA A 368 -29.07 0.18 14.41
N LEU A 369 -30.04 0.06 13.50
CA LEU A 369 -31.18 -0.85 13.65
C LEU A 369 -30.76 -2.32 13.66
N LEU A 370 -29.68 -2.66 12.96
CA LEU A 370 -29.20 -4.05 12.81
C LEU A 370 -28.32 -4.55 13.96
N VAL A 371 -27.84 -3.68 14.86
CA VAL A 371 -27.05 -4.11 16.03
C VAL A 371 -27.83 -5.09 16.91
N ALA A 372 -29.11 -4.80 17.17
CA ALA A 372 -29.95 -5.60 18.06
C ALA A 372 -30.25 -7.03 17.53
N PRO A 373 -30.53 -7.26 16.23
CA PRO A 373 -30.62 -8.62 15.69
C PRO A 373 -29.24 -9.27 15.53
N ALA A 374 -28.18 -8.51 15.21
CA ALA A 374 -26.84 -9.05 14.98
C ALA A 374 -26.24 -9.78 16.18
N ARG A 375 -26.53 -9.35 17.41
CA ARG A 375 -26.07 -10.00 18.65
C ARG A 375 -26.56 -11.45 18.82
N HIS A 376 -27.63 -11.82 18.11
CA HIS A 376 -28.23 -13.15 18.17
C HIS A 376 -27.70 -14.08 17.07
N LEU A 377 -26.87 -13.56 16.16
CA LEU A 377 -26.30 -14.29 15.05
C LEU A 377 -24.87 -14.75 15.37
N THR A 378 -24.42 -15.74 14.61
CA THR A 378 -23.00 -16.14 14.58
C THR A 378 -22.16 -15.07 13.91
N ALA A 379 -20.83 -15.10 14.09
CA ALA A 379 -19.91 -14.17 13.43
C ALA A 379 -20.17 -14.03 11.91
N PRO A 380 -20.26 -15.12 11.12
CA PRO A 380 -20.54 -15.01 9.70
C PRO A 380 -21.96 -14.51 9.40
N GLY A 381 -22.95 -14.88 10.23
CA GLY A 381 -24.32 -14.41 10.08
C GLY A 381 -24.46 -12.90 10.33
N SER A 382 -23.79 -12.40 11.36
CA SER A 382 -23.70 -10.97 11.68
C SER A 382 -23.00 -10.18 10.57
N LEU A 383 -21.92 -10.73 10.01
CA LEU A 383 -21.22 -10.13 8.87
C LEU A 383 -22.09 -10.15 7.59
N ALA A 384 -22.81 -11.24 7.34
CA ALA A 384 -23.74 -11.35 6.21
C ALA A 384 -24.89 -10.34 6.32
N LEU A 385 -25.43 -10.15 7.52
CA LEU A 385 -26.45 -9.14 7.81
C LEU A 385 -25.94 -7.74 7.49
N LEU A 386 -24.75 -7.39 7.99
CA LEU A 386 -24.11 -6.09 7.73
C LEU A 386 -23.85 -5.88 6.23
N ALA A 387 -23.23 -6.84 5.56
CA ALA A 387 -22.94 -6.76 4.13
C ALA A 387 -24.23 -6.61 3.30
N GLY A 388 -25.26 -7.39 3.61
CA GLY A 388 -26.57 -7.30 2.96
C GLY A 388 -27.20 -5.91 3.13
N ALA A 389 -27.12 -5.35 4.34
CA ALA A 389 -27.61 -4.01 4.64
C ALA A 389 -26.94 -2.94 3.78
N LEU A 390 -25.61 -2.98 3.70
CA LEU A 390 -24.82 -2.04 2.92
C LEU A 390 -25.09 -2.19 1.42
N VAL A 391 -25.27 -3.41 0.92
CA VAL A 391 -25.72 -3.66 -0.47
C VAL A 391 -27.10 -3.05 -0.72
N CYS A 392 -28.06 -3.18 0.20
CA CYS A 392 -29.36 -2.52 0.08
C CYS A 392 -29.22 -0.99 -0.02
N VAL A 393 -28.30 -0.38 0.73
CA VAL A 393 -28.01 1.06 0.63
C VAL A 393 -27.46 1.43 -0.75
N VAL A 394 -26.52 0.64 -1.30
CA VAL A 394 -25.99 0.87 -2.67
C VAL A 394 -27.11 0.73 -3.69
N LEU A 395 -27.91 -0.33 -3.60
CA LEU A 395 -29.02 -0.56 -4.54
C LEU A 395 -30.03 0.58 -4.48
N ALA A 396 -30.40 1.04 -3.28
CA ALA A 396 -31.26 2.21 -3.10
C ALA A 396 -30.65 3.46 -3.72
N HIS A 397 -29.34 3.67 -3.58
CA HIS A 397 -28.64 4.81 -4.17
C HIS A 397 -28.59 4.75 -5.70
N VAL A 398 -28.30 3.58 -6.27
CA VAL A 398 -28.20 3.38 -7.73
C VAL A 398 -29.57 3.41 -8.41
N THR A 399 -30.64 2.96 -7.75
CA THR A 399 -31.98 2.86 -8.33
C THR A 399 -32.84 4.09 -8.02
N LEU A 400 -33.05 4.42 -6.74
CA LEU A 400 -33.97 5.46 -6.29
C LEU A 400 -33.36 6.87 -6.37
N LEU A 401 -32.05 7.01 -6.11
CA LEU A 401 -31.35 8.31 -6.11
C LEU A 401 -30.67 8.66 -7.45
N ARG A 402 -30.92 7.86 -8.50
CA ARG A 402 -30.22 7.91 -9.80
C ARG A 402 -30.22 9.28 -10.48
N ARG A 403 -31.34 10.02 -10.43
CA ARG A 403 -31.47 11.34 -11.09
C ARG A 403 -30.55 12.39 -10.44
N ARG A 404 -30.55 12.45 -9.11
CA ARG A 404 -29.75 13.40 -8.33
C ARG A 404 -28.27 13.06 -8.39
N HIS A 405 -27.94 11.77 -8.32
CA HIS A 405 -26.58 11.27 -8.46
C HIS A 405 -25.96 11.67 -9.81
N ARG A 406 -26.69 11.52 -10.92
CA ARG A 406 -26.25 11.99 -12.24
C ARG A 406 -26.07 13.51 -12.32
N GLN A 407 -26.92 14.29 -11.66
CA GLN A 407 -26.78 15.75 -11.60
C GLN A 407 -25.52 16.17 -10.84
N LEU A 408 -25.21 15.53 -9.71
CA LEU A 408 -23.96 15.76 -8.97
C LEU A 408 -22.74 15.39 -9.81
N HIS A 409 -22.72 14.23 -10.46
CA HIS A 409 -21.59 13.84 -11.31
C HIS A 409 -21.37 14.79 -12.49
N ARG A 410 -22.43 15.34 -13.09
CA ARG A 410 -22.28 16.36 -14.15
C ARG A 410 -21.67 17.65 -13.61
N ALA A 411 -22.11 18.12 -12.44
CA ALA A 411 -21.54 19.32 -11.81
C ALA A 411 -20.06 19.15 -11.45
N ILE A 412 -19.67 17.96 -11.00
CA ILE A 412 -18.27 17.61 -10.70
C ILE A 412 -17.45 17.47 -11.99
N ALA A 413 -17.96 16.72 -12.98
CA ALA A 413 -17.26 16.41 -14.22
C ALA A 413 -16.99 17.63 -15.12
N VAL A 414 -17.86 18.64 -15.10
CA VAL A 414 -17.63 19.90 -15.84
C VAL A 414 -16.42 20.68 -15.29
N THR A 415 -16.00 20.39 -14.05
CA THR A 415 -14.91 21.11 -13.36
C THR A 415 -13.58 20.33 -13.40
N VAL A 416 -13.64 18.99 -13.48
CA VAL A 416 -12.46 18.10 -13.44
C VAL A 416 -12.01 17.74 -14.86
N GLY A 417 -11.32 18.69 -15.51
CA GLY A 417 -10.80 18.54 -16.87
C GLY A 417 -9.35 18.06 -16.99
N GLN A 418 -8.77 17.38 -15.99
CA GLN A 418 -7.33 17.05 -15.98
C GLN A 418 -7.04 15.53 -15.92
N GLU A 419 -5.97 15.12 -16.61
CA GLU A 419 -5.47 13.74 -16.58
C GLU A 419 -4.90 13.40 -15.18
N VAL A 420 -5.39 12.30 -14.60
CA VAL A 420 -4.90 11.74 -13.34
C VAL A 420 -4.06 10.49 -13.65
N ASP A 421 -2.97 10.31 -12.90
CA ASP A 421 -2.03 9.19 -13.08
C ASP A 421 -2.64 7.82 -12.70
N ALA A 422 -3.63 7.79 -11.80
CA ALA A 422 -4.45 6.61 -11.51
C ALA A 422 -5.82 7.01 -10.94
N THR A 423 -6.87 6.29 -11.31
CA THR A 423 -8.22 6.44 -10.77
C THR A 423 -8.39 5.69 -9.45
N PRO A 424 -9.34 6.07 -8.58
CA PRO A 424 -9.61 5.33 -7.34
C PRO A 424 -9.94 3.85 -7.57
N GLU A 425 -10.61 3.52 -8.67
CA GLU A 425 -10.92 2.14 -9.08
C GLU A 425 -9.65 1.34 -9.35
N GLU A 426 -8.73 1.93 -10.11
CA GLU A 426 -7.41 1.38 -10.41
C GLU A 426 -6.60 1.15 -9.11
N LEU A 427 -6.58 2.13 -8.21
CA LEU A 427 -5.85 2.02 -6.94
C LEU A 427 -6.48 0.97 -5.99
N PHE A 428 -7.81 0.85 -5.98
CA PHE A 428 -8.50 -0.18 -5.19
C PHE A 428 -8.22 -1.58 -5.71
N LEU A 429 -8.10 -1.74 -7.04
CA LEU A 429 -7.64 -3.00 -7.63
C LEU A 429 -6.20 -3.33 -7.19
N ASP A 430 -5.31 -2.35 -7.17
CA ASP A 430 -3.91 -2.57 -6.80
C ASP A 430 -3.74 -3.00 -5.34
N LEU A 431 -4.69 -2.60 -4.49
CA LEU A 431 -4.70 -2.91 -3.08
C LEU A 431 -4.70 -4.42 -2.76
N VAL A 432 -5.47 -5.21 -3.51
CA VAL A 432 -5.50 -6.67 -3.31
C VAL A 432 -4.22 -7.34 -3.81
N PHE A 433 -3.50 -6.74 -4.75
CA PHE A 433 -2.19 -7.22 -5.17
C PHE A 433 -1.13 -7.05 -4.09
N VAL A 434 -1.24 -6.03 -3.22
CA VAL A 434 -0.39 -5.92 -2.02
C VAL A 434 -0.51 -7.18 -1.17
N TYR A 435 -1.74 -7.57 -0.84
CA TYR A 435 -2.01 -8.79 -0.08
C TYR A 435 -1.53 -10.05 -0.82
N ALA A 436 -1.81 -10.17 -2.12
CA ALA A 436 -1.40 -11.32 -2.91
C ALA A 436 0.14 -11.49 -2.95
N PHE A 437 0.90 -10.40 -3.03
CA PHE A 437 2.37 -10.45 -2.97
C PHE A 437 2.88 -10.86 -1.59
N ILE A 438 2.23 -10.41 -0.51
CA ILE A 438 2.54 -10.91 0.85
C ILE A 438 2.36 -12.44 0.88
N GLN A 439 1.27 -12.96 0.34
CA GLN A 439 0.99 -14.39 0.33
C GLN A 439 1.94 -15.21 -0.56
N VAL A 440 2.44 -14.63 -1.66
CA VAL A 440 3.51 -15.26 -2.45
C VAL A 440 4.77 -15.45 -1.60
N THR A 441 5.16 -14.44 -0.82
CA THR A 441 6.31 -14.59 0.08
C THR A 441 6.03 -15.57 1.22
N VAL A 442 4.80 -15.61 1.74
CA VAL A 442 4.38 -16.65 2.70
C VAL A 442 4.57 -18.06 2.12
N LEU A 443 4.09 -18.29 0.90
CA LEU A 443 4.26 -19.56 0.18
C LEU A 443 5.75 -19.95 0.09
N MET A 444 6.63 -19.01 -0.28
CA MET A 444 8.07 -19.25 -0.33
C MET A 444 8.65 -19.58 1.06
N THR A 445 8.22 -18.87 2.11
CA THR A 445 8.75 -19.08 3.48
C THR A 445 8.32 -20.38 4.14
N ARG A 446 7.17 -20.97 3.75
CA ARG A 446 6.76 -22.31 4.23
C ARG A 446 7.74 -23.40 3.82
N HIS A 447 8.36 -23.23 2.65
CA HIS A 447 9.29 -24.20 2.07
C HIS A 447 10.56 -23.48 1.60
N PRO A 448 11.46 -23.05 2.52
CA PRO A 448 12.65 -22.25 2.21
C PRO A 448 13.69 -23.09 1.44
N SER A 449 13.38 -23.33 0.17
CA SER A 449 14.03 -24.23 -0.76
C SER A 449 13.91 -23.66 -2.17
N MET A 450 14.74 -24.13 -3.10
CA MET A 450 14.63 -23.71 -4.51
C MET A 450 13.25 -24.01 -5.10
N SER A 451 12.64 -25.14 -4.73
CA SER A 451 11.29 -25.50 -5.17
C SER A 451 10.25 -24.50 -4.66
N GLY A 452 10.28 -24.14 -3.38
CA GLY A 452 9.37 -23.14 -2.81
C GLY A 452 9.52 -21.75 -3.44
N VAL A 453 10.76 -21.34 -3.77
CA VAL A 453 11.00 -20.10 -4.53
C VAL A 453 10.39 -20.19 -5.93
N LEU A 454 10.61 -21.28 -6.67
CA LEU A 454 10.04 -21.47 -8.01
C LEU A 454 8.50 -21.52 -7.99
N GLN A 455 7.90 -22.17 -6.99
CA GLN A 455 6.45 -22.18 -6.76
C GLN A 455 5.90 -20.77 -6.52
N GLY A 456 6.57 -19.99 -5.66
CA GLY A 456 6.20 -18.59 -5.44
C GLY A 456 6.31 -17.74 -6.71
N LEU A 457 7.37 -17.93 -7.50
CA LEU A 457 7.54 -17.25 -8.79
C LEU A 457 6.49 -17.67 -9.82
N ALA A 458 6.04 -18.92 -9.80
CA ALA A 458 4.95 -19.41 -10.65
C ALA A 458 3.62 -18.68 -10.35
N VAL A 459 3.25 -18.57 -9.07
CA VAL A 459 2.04 -17.81 -8.67
C VAL A 459 2.21 -16.32 -8.95
N LEU A 460 3.40 -15.75 -8.70
CA LEU A 460 3.70 -14.36 -9.03
C LEU A 460 3.53 -14.07 -10.52
N ALA A 461 3.93 -14.99 -11.40
CA ALA A 461 3.74 -14.85 -12.85
C ALA A 461 2.25 -14.80 -13.24
N LEU A 462 1.40 -15.63 -12.62
CA LEU A 462 -0.06 -15.58 -12.82
C LEU A 462 -0.62 -14.23 -12.35
N LEU A 463 -0.28 -13.80 -11.13
CA LEU A 463 -0.72 -12.52 -10.56
C LEU A 463 -0.29 -11.35 -11.44
N TRP A 464 0.99 -11.32 -11.84
CA TRP A 464 1.53 -10.30 -12.72
C TRP A 464 0.78 -10.23 -14.05
N TRP A 465 0.56 -11.37 -14.69
CA TRP A 465 -0.14 -11.37 -15.98
C TRP A 465 -1.58 -10.90 -15.85
N SER A 466 -2.27 -11.28 -14.77
CA SER A 466 -3.60 -10.73 -14.47
C SER A 466 -3.55 -9.22 -14.28
N TRP A 467 -2.61 -8.70 -13.49
CA TRP A 467 -2.45 -7.28 -13.24
C TRP A 467 -2.17 -6.49 -14.53
N VAL A 468 -1.27 -6.97 -15.40
CA VAL A 468 -0.98 -6.33 -16.70
C VAL A 468 -2.24 -6.22 -17.55
N ASN A 469 -3.06 -7.26 -17.59
CA ASN A 469 -4.30 -7.27 -18.38
C ASN A 469 -5.33 -6.29 -17.82
N TYR A 470 -5.55 -6.24 -16.51
CA TYR A 470 -6.47 -5.25 -15.92
C TYR A 470 -5.95 -3.81 -16.00
N THR A 471 -4.63 -3.59 -15.86
CA THR A 471 -4.02 -2.28 -16.10
C THR A 471 -4.25 -1.83 -17.54
N TRP A 472 -4.09 -2.73 -18.51
CA TRP A 472 -4.39 -2.40 -19.90
C TRP A 472 -5.89 -2.16 -20.13
N PHE A 473 -6.77 -2.98 -19.54
CA PHE A 473 -8.22 -2.84 -19.64
C PHE A 473 -8.74 -1.50 -19.06
N THR A 474 -8.29 -1.13 -17.86
CA THR A 474 -8.70 0.11 -17.18
C THR A 474 -8.14 1.36 -17.85
N THR A 475 -6.92 1.30 -18.39
CA THR A 475 -6.32 2.41 -19.14
C THR A 475 -6.89 2.58 -20.55
N THR A 476 -7.48 1.53 -21.13
CA THR A 476 -8.08 1.58 -22.47
C THR A 476 -9.54 2.03 -22.46
N ILE A 477 -10.31 1.74 -21.41
CA ILE A 477 -11.75 2.04 -21.38
C ILE A 477 -11.99 3.41 -20.74
N ARG A 478 -12.46 4.38 -21.55
CA ARG A 478 -12.68 5.79 -21.15
C ARG A 478 -13.80 6.03 -20.13
N SER A 479 -14.73 5.10 -19.88
CA SER A 479 -15.94 5.39 -19.08
C SER A 479 -15.92 4.72 -17.69
N ALA A 480 -15.74 5.52 -16.64
CA ALA A 480 -15.99 5.17 -15.24
C ALA A 480 -17.50 5.09 -14.95
N GLY A 481 -18.16 4.09 -15.53
CA GLY A 481 -19.54 3.75 -15.20
C GLY A 481 -19.61 2.74 -14.06
N ASN A 482 -20.78 2.62 -13.43
CA ASN A 482 -21.00 1.62 -12.37
C ASN A 482 -20.63 0.19 -12.80
N LEU A 483 -20.77 -0.15 -14.10
CA LEU A 483 -20.35 -1.45 -14.62
C LEU A 483 -18.84 -1.69 -14.46
N LEU A 484 -17.99 -0.71 -14.79
CA LEU A 484 -16.54 -0.85 -14.62
C LEU A 484 -16.18 -1.05 -13.15
N ARG A 485 -16.84 -0.30 -12.25
CA ARG A 485 -16.65 -0.47 -10.80
C ARG A 485 -17.04 -1.87 -10.36
N LEU A 486 -18.20 -2.38 -10.79
CA LEU A 486 -18.63 -3.75 -10.46
C LEU A 486 -17.66 -4.81 -10.99
N VAL A 487 -17.13 -4.63 -12.21
CA VAL A 487 -16.09 -5.53 -12.77
C VAL A 487 -14.82 -5.49 -11.93
N VAL A 488 -14.35 -4.30 -11.54
CA VAL A 488 -13.18 -4.15 -10.66
C VAL A 488 -13.42 -4.78 -9.30
N LEU A 489 -14.58 -4.56 -8.67
CA LEU A 489 -14.92 -5.18 -7.39
C LEU A 489 -14.98 -6.71 -7.47
N ALA A 490 -15.54 -7.26 -8.55
CA ALA A 490 -15.55 -8.71 -8.78
C ALA A 490 -14.12 -9.24 -9.00
N ALA A 491 -13.27 -8.51 -9.74
CA ALA A 491 -11.87 -8.88 -9.90
C ALA A 491 -11.13 -8.86 -8.55
N VAL A 492 -11.35 -7.84 -7.71
CA VAL A 492 -10.77 -7.77 -6.36
C VAL A 492 -11.19 -8.97 -5.51
N ALA A 493 -12.47 -9.37 -5.56
CA ALA A 493 -12.95 -10.55 -4.82
C ALA A 493 -12.26 -11.85 -5.26
N LEU A 494 -12.12 -12.06 -6.57
CA LEU A 494 -11.49 -13.25 -7.11
C LEU A 494 -9.98 -13.26 -6.85
N ILE A 495 -9.30 -12.12 -6.93
CA ILE A 495 -7.87 -12.01 -6.61
C ILE A 495 -7.64 -12.17 -5.10
N LEU A 496 -8.57 -11.73 -4.25
CA LEU A 496 -8.51 -11.99 -2.80
C LEU A 496 -8.61 -13.49 -2.50
N MET A 497 -9.53 -14.21 -3.14
CA MET A 497 -9.63 -15.68 -3.02
C MET A 497 -8.35 -16.38 -3.50
N LEU A 498 -7.80 -15.94 -4.64
CA LEU A 498 -6.52 -16.40 -5.15
C LEU A 498 -5.38 -16.18 -4.13
N GLY A 499 -5.34 -15.00 -3.51
CA GLY A 499 -4.37 -14.65 -2.47
C GLY A 499 -4.51 -15.52 -1.22
N ILE A 500 -5.74 -15.70 -0.71
CA ILE A 500 -6.02 -16.55 0.47
C ILE A 500 -5.56 -17.99 0.23
N ALA A 501 -5.74 -18.51 -0.98
CA ALA A 501 -5.34 -19.87 -1.33
C ALA A 501 -3.87 -20.01 -1.75
N THR A 502 -3.15 -18.91 -1.98
CA THR A 502 -1.76 -18.92 -2.48
C THR A 502 -0.80 -19.70 -1.59
N PRO A 503 -0.81 -19.59 -0.23
CA PRO A 503 0.07 -20.40 0.62
C PRO A 503 -0.13 -21.91 0.48
N GLN A 504 -1.30 -22.33 -0.01
CA GLN A 504 -1.69 -23.72 -0.23
C GLN A 504 -1.78 -24.06 -1.73
N ALA A 505 -1.17 -23.26 -2.61
CA ALA A 505 -1.24 -23.46 -4.06
C ALA A 505 -0.68 -24.80 -4.53
N PHE A 506 0.26 -25.37 -3.76
CA PHE A 506 0.97 -26.62 -4.06
C PHE A 506 0.98 -27.57 -2.84
N SER A 507 -0.01 -27.47 -1.96
CA SER A 507 -0.12 -28.34 -0.79
C SER A 507 -1.58 -28.58 -0.44
N TYR A 508 -1.86 -29.72 0.18
CA TYR A 508 -3.19 -30.06 0.70
C TYR A 508 -3.17 -30.01 2.22
N VAL A 509 -4.08 -29.24 2.80
CA VAL A 509 -4.30 -29.21 4.26
C VAL A 509 -5.51 -30.07 4.58
N SER A 510 -5.36 -30.99 5.53
CA SER A 510 -6.44 -31.90 5.95
C SER A 510 -7.65 -31.10 6.46
N ALA A 511 -8.86 -31.61 6.19
CA ALA A 511 -10.14 -30.99 6.52
C ALA A 511 -10.43 -29.61 5.86
N GLY A 512 -9.58 -29.15 4.93
CA GLY A 512 -9.79 -27.94 4.14
C GLY A 512 -10.25 -28.21 2.70
N LEU A 513 -10.73 -27.16 2.05
CA LEU A 513 -10.93 -27.12 0.61
C LEU A 513 -9.57 -27.19 -0.11
N PRO A 514 -9.51 -27.82 -1.30
CA PRO A 514 -8.25 -27.96 -2.04
C PRO A 514 -7.71 -26.60 -2.50
N GLY A 515 -6.65 -26.13 -1.84
CA GLY A 515 -5.94 -24.89 -2.17
C GLY A 515 -5.54 -24.76 -3.65
N PRO A 516 -4.94 -25.79 -4.29
CA PRO A 516 -4.56 -25.74 -5.71
C PRO A 516 -5.77 -25.47 -6.63
N LEU A 517 -6.93 -26.06 -6.32
CA LEU A 517 -8.15 -25.86 -7.08
C LEU A 517 -8.67 -24.42 -6.95
N ILE A 518 -8.66 -23.86 -5.73
CA ILE A 518 -9.10 -22.47 -5.50
C ILE A 518 -8.22 -21.50 -6.26
N VAL A 519 -6.89 -21.69 -6.24
CA VAL A 519 -5.93 -20.86 -6.98
C VAL A 519 -6.23 -20.89 -8.48
N VAL A 520 -6.33 -22.08 -9.08
CA VAL A 520 -6.55 -22.22 -10.53
C VAL A 520 -7.94 -21.72 -10.95
N THR A 521 -8.99 -22.05 -10.20
CA THR A 521 -10.36 -21.62 -10.53
C THR A 521 -10.54 -20.11 -10.34
N SER A 522 -9.96 -19.52 -9.29
CA SER A 522 -9.98 -18.07 -9.09
C SER A 522 -9.22 -17.35 -10.19
N TYR A 523 -8.02 -17.84 -10.57
CA TYR A 523 -7.28 -17.31 -11.70
C TYR A 523 -8.09 -17.39 -13.00
N ALA A 524 -8.64 -18.55 -13.33
CA ALA A 524 -9.48 -18.74 -14.51
C ALA A 524 -10.68 -17.78 -14.51
N ALA A 525 -11.36 -17.60 -13.37
CA ALA A 525 -12.46 -16.65 -13.23
C ALA A 525 -12.01 -15.20 -13.45
N VAL A 526 -10.87 -14.77 -12.90
CA VAL A 526 -10.29 -13.43 -13.13
C VAL A 526 -10.03 -13.18 -14.61
N ARG A 527 -9.49 -14.20 -15.30
CA ARG A 527 -9.19 -14.15 -16.74
C ARG A 527 -10.45 -14.12 -17.60
N LEU A 528 -11.45 -14.96 -17.28
CA LEU A 528 -12.74 -14.97 -17.98
C LEU A 528 -13.50 -13.66 -17.77
N LEU A 529 -13.51 -13.12 -16.55
CA LEU A 529 -14.11 -11.82 -16.24
C LEU A 529 -13.47 -10.71 -17.09
N HIS A 530 -12.14 -10.70 -17.20
CA HIS A 530 -11.41 -9.76 -18.06
C HIS A 530 -11.79 -9.91 -19.53
N LEU A 531 -11.83 -11.14 -20.08
CA LEU A 531 -12.20 -11.40 -21.47
C LEU A 531 -13.65 -11.00 -21.77
N VAL A 532 -14.60 -11.38 -20.91
CA VAL A 532 -16.02 -11.02 -21.05
C VAL A 532 -16.19 -9.49 -21.00
N SER A 533 -15.53 -8.84 -20.05
CA SER A 533 -15.59 -7.38 -19.92
C SER A 533 -14.98 -6.67 -21.12
N SER A 534 -13.84 -7.16 -21.62
CA SER A 534 -13.21 -6.64 -22.84
C SER A 534 -14.07 -6.88 -24.08
N TRP A 535 -14.76 -8.02 -24.17
CA TRP A 535 -15.70 -8.31 -25.25
C TRP A 535 -16.92 -7.38 -25.23
N LEU A 536 -17.43 -7.03 -24.06
CA LEU A 536 -18.47 -6.02 -23.93
C LEU A 536 -17.98 -4.63 -24.39
N ALA A 537 -16.70 -4.31 -24.17
CA ALA A 537 -16.10 -3.08 -24.68
C ALA A 537 -15.96 -3.09 -26.21
N VAL A 538 -15.65 -4.24 -26.83
CA VAL A 538 -15.59 -4.41 -28.30
C VAL A 538 -16.93 -4.02 -28.96
N ARG A 539 -18.07 -4.27 -28.31
CA ARG A 539 -19.39 -3.86 -28.84
C ARG A 539 -19.53 -2.35 -28.99
N ARG A 540 -18.76 -1.56 -28.24
CA ARG A 540 -18.76 -0.09 -28.29
C ARG A 540 -17.63 0.46 -29.17
N ASP A 541 -16.53 -0.27 -29.30
CA ASP A 541 -15.38 0.10 -30.11
C ASP A 541 -14.81 -1.12 -30.85
N ALA A 542 -15.10 -1.21 -32.15
CA ALA A 542 -14.69 -2.32 -33.00
C ALA A 542 -13.16 -2.44 -33.15
N THR A 543 -12.39 -1.37 -32.87
CA THR A 543 -10.92 -1.40 -32.96
C THR A 543 -10.30 -2.35 -31.94
N LEU A 544 -11.00 -2.63 -30.83
CA LEU A 544 -10.56 -3.55 -29.79
C LEU A 544 -10.72 -5.04 -30.16
N ARG A 545 -11.44 -5.37 -31.25
CA ARG A 545 -11.77 -6.76 -31.60
C ARG A 545 -10.54 -7.63 -31.83
N ALA A 546 -9.60 -7.14 -32.65
CA ALA A 546 -8.38 -7.88 -32.98
C ALA A 546 -7.51 -8.19 -31.74
N PRO A 547 -7.18 -7.22 -30.87
CA PRO A 547 -6.44 -7.52 -29.65
C PRO A 547 -7.15 -8.53 -28.73
N VAL A 548 -8.46 -8.38 -28.52
CA VAL A 548 -9.24 -9.25 -27.61
C VAL A 548 -9.27 -10.68 -28.12
N VAL A 549 -9.54 -10.90 -29.41
CA VAL A 549 -9.56 -12.25 -30.01
C VAL A 549 -8.18 -12.90 -29.95
N ARG A 550 -7.10 -12.14 -30.20
CA ARG A 550 -5.73 -12.65 -30.11
C ARG A 550 -5.30 -12.99 -28.68
N ALA A 551 -5.84 -12.29 -27.68
CA ALA A 551 -5.60 -12.58 -26.27
C ALA A 551 -6.42 -13.78 -25.76
N ALA A 552 -7.59 -14.05 -26.35
CA ALA A 552 -8.50 -15.11 -25.92
C ALA A 552 -7.92 -16.52 -26.10
N GLY A 553 -7.23 -16.79 -27.22
CA GLY A 553 -6.64 -18.10 -27.51
C GLY A 553 -5.62 -18.56 -26.45
N PRO A 554 -4.52 -17.82 -26.24
CA PRO A 554 -3.52 -18.15 -25.21
C PRO A 554 -4.13 -18.25 -23.81
N THR A 555 -5.05 -17.33 -23.47
CA THR A 555 -5.73 -17.35 -22.18
C THR A 555 -6.57 -18.62 -22.00
N GLY A 556 -7.29 -19.06 -23.03
CA GLY A 556 -8.07 -20.29 -22.99
C GLY A 556 -7.19 -21.53 -22.83
N VAL A 557 -6.08 -21.60 -23.56
CA VAL A 557 -5.12 -22.70 -23.44
C VAL A 557 -4.45 -22.71 -22.06
N GLY A 558 -4.04 -21.56 -21.53
CA GLY A 558 -3.48 -21.43 -20.18
C GLY A 558 -4.45 -21.93 -19.10
N ILE A 559 -5.72 -21.53 -19.17
CA ILE A 559 -6.77 -22.00 -18.26
C ILE A 559 -6.94 -23.53 -18.35
N VAL A 560 -7.04 -24.09 -19.56
CA VAL A 560 -7.21 -25.53 -19.75
C VAL A 560 -6.02 -26.29 -19.19
N LEU A 561 -4.79 -25.84 -19.43
CA LEU A 561 -3.58 -26.48 -18.90
C LEU A 561 -3.55 -26.45 -17.36
N LEU A 562 -3.89 -25.32 -16.74
CA LEU A 562 -3.96 -25.24 -15.28
C LEU A 562 -5.06 -26.14 -14.70
N LEU A 563 -6.23 -26.23 -15.35
CA LEU A 563 -7.30 -27.15 -14.93
C LEU A 563 -6.86 -28.61 -15.09
N CYS A 564 -6.17 -28.95 -16.18
CA CYS A 564 -5.57 -30.27 -16.40
C CYS A 564 -4.48 -30.60 -15.37
N ALA A 565 -3.78 -29.61 -14.82
CA ALA A 565 -2.85 -29.84 -13.71
C ALA A 565 -3.59 -30.21 -12.42
N VAL A 566 -4.75 -29.61 -12.16
CA VAL A 566 -5.44 -29.79 -10.87
C VAL A 566 -6.20 -31.10 -10.77
N VAL A 567 -6.75 -31.64 -11.87
CA VAL A 567 -7.56 -32.87 -11.82
C VAL A 567 -6.74 -34.10 -11.37
N PRO A 568 -5.57 -34.42 -11.97
CA PRO A 568 -4.74 -35.53 -11.52
C PRO A 568 -4.14 -35.30 -10.14
N ALA A 569 -3.73 -34.07 -9.84
CA ALA A 569 -3.19 -33.70 -8.53
C ALA A 569 -4.16 -33.98 -7.38
N GLN A 570 -5.46 -33.81 -7.61
CA GLN A 570 -6.48 -34.15 -6.61
C GLN A 570 -6.66 -35.66 -6.47
N ALA A 571 -6.56 -36.41 -7.57
CA ALA A 571 -6.68 -37.87 -7.56
C ALA A 571 -5.49 -38.56 -6.88
N THR A 572 -4.26 -38.07 -7.11
CA THR A 572 -3.03 -38.63 -6.53
C THR A 572 -2.74 -38.10 -5.12
N GLY A 573 -3.32 -36.96 -4.74
CA GLY A 573 -2.95 -36.23 -3.52
C GLY A 573 -1.59 -35.55 -3.59
N ASP A 574 -0.87 -35.64 -4.72
CA ASP A 574 0.43 -35.01 -4.96
C ASP A 574 0.28 -33.88 -5.99
N PRO A 575 0.39 -32.61 -5.58
CA PRO A 575 0.29 -31.47 -6.49
C PRO A 575 1.53 -31.26 -7.36
N LEU A 576 2.65 -31.93 -7.09
CA LEU A 576 3.95 -31.67 -7.70
C LEU A 576 4.46 -32.79 -8.62
N THR A 577 3.56 -33.63 -9.13
CA THR A 577 3.93 -34.61 -10.17
C THR A 577 4.60 -33.94 -11.38
N PRO A 578 5.45 -34.65 -12.15
CA PRO A 578 6.09 -34.09 -13.35
C PRO A 578 5.08 -33.53 -14.36
N PHE A 579 3.94 -34.20 -14.51
CA PHE A 579 2.86 -33.76 -15.39
C PHE A 579 2.23 -32.44 -14.94
N THR A 580 1.93 -32.30 -13.64
CA THR A 580 1.34 -31.07 -13.09
C THR A 580 2.31 -29.90 -13.24
N THR A 581 3.58 -30.13 -12.94
CA THR A 581 4.66 -29.14 -13.11
C THR A 581 4.80 -28.69 -14.56
N LEU A 582 4.77 -29.64 -15.51
CA LEU A 582 4.82 -29.32 -16.95
C LEU A 582 3.60 -28.51 -17.39
N CYS A 583 2.40 -28.86 -16.92
CA CYS A 583 1.18 -28.13 -17.24
C CYS A 583 1.23 -26.68 -16.70
N TRP A 584 1.70 -26.47 -15.47
CA TRP A 584 1.91 -25.14 -14.90
C TRP A 584 2.94 -24.33 -15.70
N ALA A 585 4.10 -24.93 -16.01
CA ALA A 585 5.14 -24.26 -16.79
C ALA A 585 4.66 -23.89 -18.20
N ALA A 586 3.97 -24.80 -18.88
CA ALA A 586 3.39 -24.56 -20.19
C ALA A 586 2.29 -23.50 -20.16
N ALA A 587 1.42 -23.51 -19.15
CA ALA A 587 0.38 -22.50 -18.98
C ALA A 587 0.99 -21.10 -18.82
N ILE A 588 1.99 -20.94 -17.94
CA ILE A 588 2.68 -19.66 -17.72
C ILE A 588 3.38 -19.21 -18.99
N LEU A 589 4.10 -20.11 -19.68
CA LEU A 589 4.82 -19.79 -20.92
C LEU A 589 3.85 -19.32 -22.02
N ILE A 590 2.70 -19.97 -22.15
CA ILE A 590 1.68 -19.62 -23.14
C ILE A 590 0.99 -18.31 -22.78
N ASP A 591 0.62 -18.10 -21.52
CA ASP A 591 -0.01 -16.86 -21.09
C ASP A 591 0.92 -15.66 -21.27
N VAL A 592 2.14 -15.75 -20.72
CA VAL A 592 3.16 -14.69 -20.81
C VAL A 592 3.61 -14.51 -22.26
N GLY A 593 3.82 -15.60 -23.02
CA GLY A 593 4.17 -15.56 -24.44
C GLY A 593 3.05 -15.00 -25.33
N GLY A 594 1.79 -15.20 -24.94
CA GLY A 594 0.60 -14.75 -25.66
C GLY A 594 0.55 -13.24 -25.90
N GLY A 595 1.20 -12.43 -25.04
CA GLY A 595 1.31 -10.99 -25.26
C GLY A 595 2.08 -10.59 -26.54
N TYR A 596 2.97 -11.46 -27.03
CA TYR A 596 3.63 -11.25 -28.33
C TYR A 596 2.69 -11.52 -29.50
N LEU A 597 1.74 -12.45 -29.36
CA LEU A 597 0.72 -12.79 -30.36
C LEU A 597 -0.29 -11.65 -30.57
N ILE A 598 -0.56 -10.84 -29.54
CA ILE A 598 -1.37 -9.61 -29.67
C ILE A 598 -0.76 -8.68 -30.74
N GLY A 599 0.58 -8.64 -30.83
CA GLY A 599 1.34 -7.83 -31.77
C GLY A 599 1.50 -6.38 -31.31
N SER A 600 2.71 -5.82 -31.48
CA SER A 600 3.05 -4.49 -30.92
C SER A 600 2.20 -3.32 -31.42
N ARG A 601 1.59 -3.45 -32.60
CA ARG A 601 0.64 -2.45 -33.14
C ARG A 601 -0.64 -2.35 -32.32
N ASN A 602 -1.05 -3.43 -31.67
CA ASN A 602 -2.30 -3.52 -30.92
C ASN A 602 -2.14 -3.20 -29.42
N TRP A 603 -0.90 -3.02 -28.95
CA TRP A 603 -0.58 -2.50 -27.62
C TRP A 603 -0.76 -0.98 -27.58
N TRP A 604 -1.99 -0.52 -27.84
CA TRP A 604 -2.27 0.90 -27.90
C TRP A 604 -2.42 1.50 -26.50
N LEU A 605 -1.88 2.71 -26.34
CA LEU A 605 -1.89 3.49 -25.11
C LEU A 605 -2.66 4.78 -25.34
N HIS A 606 -3.72 5.00 -24.57
CA HIS A 606 -4.46 6.26 -24.55
C HIS A 606 -3.69 7.38 -23.84
N SER A 607 -3.18 7.10 -22.63
CA SER A 607 -2.37 8.02 -21.84
C SER A 607 -1.10 7.31 -21.39
N VAL A 608 0.05 7.83 -21.82
CA VAL A 608 1.36 7.33 -21.39
C VAL A 608 1.58 7.65 -19.91
N SER A 609 1.14 8.81 -19.42
CA SER A 609 1.29 9.19 -18.01
C SER A 609 0.60 8.17 -17.10
N ARG A 610 -0.67 7.85 -17.38
CA ARG A 610 -1.43 6.85 -16.61
C ARG A 610 -0.79 5.47 -16.67
N TRP A 611 -0.36 5.04 -17.85
CA TRP A 611 0.35 3.77 -18.01
C TRP A 611 1.61 3.72 -17.14
N MET A 612 2.47 4.73 -17.21
CA MET A 612 3.68 4.79 -16.38
C MET A 612 3.34 4.90 -14.89
N GLY A 613 2.32 5.69 -14.53
CA GLY A 613 1.84 5.86 -13.16
C GLY A 613 1.47 4.53 -12.50
N ARG A 614 0.73 3.67 -13.22
CA ARG A 614 0.35 2.32 -12.76
C ARG A 614 1.57 1.43 -12.47
N TYR A 615 2.57 1.43 -13.36
CA TYR A 615 3.78 0.64 -13.15
C TYR A 615 4.70 1.22 -12.06
N ASN A 616 4.73 2.53 -11.89
CA ASN A 616 5.38 3.14 -10.74
C ASN A 616 4.72 2.69 -9.43
N LEU A 617 3.39 2.56 -9.40
CA LEU A 617 2.66 2.12 -8.23
C LEU A 617 2.89 0.64 -7.90
N ILE A 618 2.92 -0.25 -8.89
CA ILE A 618 3.19 -1.68 -8.62
C ILE A 618 4.61 -1.93 -8.09
N ILE A 619 5.59 -1.12 -8.51
CA ILE A 619 6.95 -1.15 -7.92
C ILE A 619 6.92 -0.69 -6.46
N LEU A 620 6.15 0.35 -6.14
CA LEU A 620 5.93 0.77 -4.75
C LEU A 620 5.25 -0.33 -3.91
N ILE A 621 4.30 -1.06 -4.49
CA ILE A 621 3.64 -2.20 -3.84
C ILE A 621 4.65 -3.32 -3.53
N ALA A 622 5.51 -3.67 -4.47
CA ALA A 622 6.55 -4.67 -4.27
C ALA A 622 7.59 -4.22 -3.21
N LEU A 623 7.98 -2.94 -3.21
CA LEU A 623 8.78 -2.35 -2.12
C LEU A 623 8.06 -2.43 -0.77
N GLY A 624 6.74 -2.22 -0.77
CA GLY A 624 5.89 -2.34 0.42
C GLY A 624 5.89 -3.71 1.03
N GLN A 625 5.75 -4.71 0.18
CA GLN A 625 5.85 -6.09 0.59
C GLN A 625 7.23 -6.40 1.21
N ALA A 626 8.31 -5.82 0.68
CA ALA A 626 9.64 -5.92 1.29
C ALA A 626 9.74 -5.22 2.65
N VAL A 627 9.18 -4.02 2.81
CA VAL A 627 9.11 -3.31 4.10
C VAL A 627 8.32 -4.11 5.14
N ILE A 628 7.15 -4.64 4.77
CA ILE A 628 6.31 -5.49 5.63
C ILE A 628 7.07 -6.78 6.00
N SER A 629 7.80 -7.37 5.05
CA SER A 629 8.60 -8.57 5.29
C SER A 629 9.76 -8.34 6.24
N THR A 630 10.47 -7.20 6.12
CA THR A 630 11.48 -6.78 7.11
C THR A 630 10.88 -6.62 8.49
N GLY A 631 9.74 -5.95 8.60
CA GLY A 631 9.08 -5.70 9.87
C GLY A 631 8.60 -6.98 10.55
N THR A 632 7.84 -7.82 9.83
CA THR A 632 7.32 -9.10 10.36
C THR A 632 8.40 -10.09 10.75
N ALA A 633 9.56 -10.09 10.07
CA ALA A 633 10.68 -10.96 10.43
C ALA A 633 11.34 -10.61 11.78
N ILE A 634 11.13 -9.38 12.24
CA ILE A 634 11.71 -8.83 13.48
C ILE A 634 10.64 -8.68 14.57
N GLY A 635 9.36 -8.73 14.23
CA GLY A 635 8.26 -8.54 15.18
C GLY A 635 8.07 -9.68 16.17
N ASP A 636 8.57 -10.89 15.89
CA ASP A 636 8.40 -12.05 16.78
C ASP A 636 9.43 -12.09 17.94
N PRO A 637 10.74 -11.83 17.71
CA PRO A 637 11.71 -11.75 18.80
C PRO A 637 11.62 -10.41 19.57
N PRO A 638 12.02 -10.36 20.85
CA PRO A 638 12.11 -9.10 21.61
C PRO A 638 13.00 -8.08 20.89
N ILE A 639 12.56 -6.82 20.89
CA ILE A 639 13.29 -5.73 20.24
C ILE A 639 14.70 -5.61 20.83
N SER A 640 15.72 -5.68 19.99
CA SER A 640 17.14 -5.52 20.37
C SER A 640 17.86 -4.49 19.51
N ILE A 641 19.05 -4.03 19.93
CA ILE A 641 19.89 -3.12 19.11
C ILE A 641 20.19 -3.75 17.75
N ALA A 642 20.48 -5.05 17.72
CA ALA A 642 20.73 -5.79 16.48
C ALA A 642 19.51 -5.77 15.56
N SER A 643 18.31 -5.97 16.11
CA SER A 643 17.07 -5.93 15.34
C SER A 643 16.79 -4.54 14.76
N LEU A 644 16.95 -3.47 15.55
CA LEU A 644 16.77 -2.09 15.08
C LEU A 644 17.80 -1.72 14.00
N GLY A 645 19.05 -2.14 14.19
CA GLY A 645 20.10 -2.02 13.19
C GLY A 645 19.73 -2.75 11.89
N ALA A 646 19.19 -3.95 11.99
CA ALA A 646 18.75 -4.73 10.84
C ALA A 646 17.61 -4.04 10.08
N VAL A 647 16.56 -3.57 10.78
CA VAL A 647 15.46 -2.79 10.16
C VAL A 647 16.01 -1.56 9.44
N ALA A 648 16.89 -0.78 10.10
CA ALA A 648 17.44 0.44 9.53
C ALA A 648 18.30 0.17 8.28
N LEU A 649 19.12 -0.89 8.31
CA LEU A 649 19.96 -1.30 7.18
C LEU A 649 19.13 -1.87 6.03
N SER A 650 18.12 -2.69 6.32
CA SER A 650 17.16 -3.18 5.31
C SER A 650 16.39 -2.03 4.66
N ALA A 651 15.91 -1.06 5.45
CA ALA A 651 15.30 0.14 4.91
C ALA A 651 16.27 0.89 3.99
N GLY A 652 17.53 1.06 4.41
CA GLY A 652 18.58 1.69 3.61
C GLY A 652 18.81 0.98 2.27
N LEU A 653 18.85 -0.35 2.27
CA LEU A 653 18.93 -1.15 1.05
C LEU A 653 17.72 -0.89 0.13
N LEU A 654 16.49 -1.01 0.65
CA LEU A 654 15.26 -0.78 -0.12
C LEU A 654 15.20 0.63 -0.70
N PHE A 655 15.68 1.64 0.04
CA PHE A 655 15.81 2.99 -0.46
C PHE A 655 16.77 3.12 -1.62
N THR A 656 17.95 2.51 -1.51
CA THR A 656 18.93 2.57 -2.60
C THR A 656 18.42 1.86 -3.86
N LEU A 657 17.66 0.77 -3.73
CA LEU A 657 16.98 0.09 -4.84
C LEU A 657 15.82 0.93 -5.43
N TRP A 658 15.05 1.62 -4.59
CA TRP A 658 14.05 2.56 -5.08
C TRP A 658 14.71 3.74 -5.82
N TRP A 659 15.84 4.23 -5.31
CA TRP A 659 16.58 5.34 -5.91
C TRP A 659 17.14 4.98 -7.30
N THR A 660 17.59 3.74 -7.51
CA THR A 660 17.99 3.26 -8.86
C THR A 660 16.85 3.43 -9.86
N TYR A 661 15.65 2.96 -9.50
CA TYR A 661 14.47 2.98 -10.36
C TYR A 661 13.97 4.38 -10.74
N VAL A 662 13.95 5.33 -9.79
CA VAL A 662 13.45 6.70 -10.00
C VAL A 662 14.19 7.46 -11.11
N GLY A 663 15.41 7.06 -11.46
CA GLY A 663 16.12 7.63 -12.61
C GLY A 663 15.75 6.99 -13.96
N THR A 664 15.32 5.73 -13.93
CA THR A 664 15.07 4.92 -15.13
C THR A 664 13.74 5.28 -15.76
N ASP A 665 12.69 5.40 -14.96
CA ASP A 665 11.34 5.66 -15.46
C ASP A 665 11.20 7.05 -16.14
N VAL A 666 11.86 8.08 -15.61
CA VAL A 666 11.93 9.42 -16.22
C VAL A 666 12.49 9.35 -17.65
N VAL A 667 13.55 8.56 -17.83
CA VAL A 667 14.21 8.40 -19.12
C VAL A 667 13.36 7.59 -20.10
N ILE A 668 12.60 6.62 -19.62
CA ILE A 668 11.61 5.92 -20.46
C ILE A 668 10.48 6.88 -20.87
N GLY A 669 10.03 7.75 -19.96
CA GLY A 669 9.04 8.79 -20.26
C GLY A 669 9.49 9.71 -21.38
N GLN A 670 10.74 10.18 -21.34
CA GLN A 670 11.36 10.93 -22.44
C GLN A 670 11.38 10.12 -23.74
N ARG A 671 11.72 8.82 -23.65
CA ARG A 671 11.75 7.95 -24.83
C ARG A 671 10.36 7.79 -25.45
N PHE A 672 9.28 7.75 -24.68
CA PHE A 672 7.92 7.76 -25.24
C PHE A 672 7.63 9.03 -26.03
N ALA A 673 8.09 10.19 -25.56
CA ALA A 673 7.91 11.47 -26.25
C ALA A 673 8.69 11.53 -27.57
N GLU A 674 9.85 10.86 -27.65
CA GLU A 674 10.66 10.76 -28.88
C GLU A 674 10.04 9.84 -29.95
N LEU A 675 9.09 8.96 -29.59
CA LEU A 675 8.53 7.96 -30.51
C LEU A 675 7.31 8.49 -31.27
N ALA A 676 7.46 8.60 -32.60
CA ALA A 676 6.42 9.11 -33.49
C ALA A 676 5.22 8.16 -33.67
N THR A 677 5.46 6.84 -33.71
CA THR A 677 4.42 5.87 -34.11
C THR A 677 3.82 5.09 -32.92
N SER A 678 2.51 4.83 -32.98
CA SER A 678 1.81 4.02 -31.97
C SER A 678 2.35 2.59 -31.87
N ARG A 679 2.86 2.01 -32.97
CA ARG A 679 3.50 0.68 -32.96
C ARG A 679 4.79 0.66 -32.14
N GLN A 680 5.63 1.70 -32.26
CA GLN A 680 6.86 1.80 -31.48
C GLN A 680 6.56 2.05 -30.01
N ARG A 681 5.59 2.93 -29.70
CA ARG A 681 5.13 3.16 -28.33
C ARG A 681 4.57 1.89 -27.71
N GLY A 682 3.74 1.14 -28.43
CA GLY A 682 3.21 -0.16 -27.98
C GLY A 682 4.30 -1.21 -27.77
N ALA A 683 5.32 -1.27 -28.64
CA ALA A 683 6.46 -2.16 -28.44
C ALA A 683 7.31 -1.78 -27.20
N LEU A 684 7.48 -0.49 -26.93
CA LEU A 684 8.18 -0.04 -25.72
C LEU A 684 7.35 -0.33 -24.47
N ALA A 685 6.05 -0.06 -24.49
CA ALA A 685 5.13 -0.35 -23.40
C ALA A 685 5.12 -1.84 -23.06
N ARG A 686 4.97 -2.70 -24.06
CA ARG A 686 5.03 -4.14 -23.88
C ARG A 686 6.38 -4.60 -23.34
N ASP A 687 7.47 -4.31 -24.04
CA ASP A 687 8.76 -4.91 -23.72
C ASP A 687 9.35 -4.32 -22.43
N ALA A 688 9.32 -3.00 -22.24
CA ALA A 688 9.87 -2.36 -21.05
C ALA A 688 8.96 -2.54 -19.84
N TYR A 689 7.65 -2.35 -19.96
CA TYR A 689 6.73 -2.41 -18.83
C TYR A 689 6.14 -3.81 -18.63
N ALA A 690 5.38 -4.36 -19.58
CA ALA A 690 4.70 -5.64 -19.35
C ALA A 690 5.66 -6.82 -19.11
N TYR A 691 6.87 -6.81 -19.68
CA TYR A 691 7.86 -7.88 -19.50
C TYR A 691 9.03 -7.50 -18.59
N LEU A 692 9.81 -6.45 -18.88
CA LEU A 692 11.01 -6.19 -18.07
C LEU A 692 10.70 -5.71 -16.64
N HIS A 693 9.58 -5.01 -16.39
CA HIS A 693 9.21 -4.67 -15.00
C HIS A 693 8.77 -5.89 -14.19
N LEU A 694 8.36 -7.01 -14.81
CA LEU A 694 8.14 -8.26 -14.08
C LEU A 694 9.40 -8.64 -13.32
N PHE A 695 10.57 -8.54 -13.96
CA PHE A 695 11.84 -8.87 -13.33
C PHE A 695 12.23 -7.89 -12.22
N LEU A 696 11.83 -6.61 -12.30
CA LEU A 696 11.97 -5.70 -11.16
C LEU A 696 11.12 -6.16 -9.97
N VAL A 697 9.86 -6.52 -10.21
CA VAL A 697 8.97 -7.03 -9.15
C VAL A 697 9.48 -8.36 -8.58
N VAL A 698 9.90 -9.30 -9.44
CA VAL A 698 10.55 -10.56 -9.03
C VAL A 698 11.76 -10.27 -8.14
N GLY A 699 12.65 -9.36 -8.56
CA GLY A 699 13.82 -8.99 -7.78
C GLY A 699 13.45 -8.49 -6.38
N LEU A 700 12.43 -7.63 -6.27
CA LEU A 700 11.96 -7.10 -4.99
C LEU A 700 11.29 -8.18 -4.10
N VAL A 701 10.49 -9.08 -4.68
CA VAL A 701 9.86 -10.20 -3.94
C VAL A 701 10.93 -11.17 -3.42
N LEU A 702 11.98 -11.44 -4.21
CA LEU A 702 13.11 -12.26 -3.77
C LEU A 702 13.92 -11.58 -2.66
N VAL A 703 14.15 -10.26 -2.76
CA VAL A 703 14.74 -9.47 -1.66
C VAL A 703 13.88 -9.58 -0.41
N ALA A 704 12.57 -9.45 -0.53
CA ALA A 704 11.66 -9.52 0.60
C ALA A 704 11.64 -10.90 1.27
N PHE A 705 11.60 -11.99 0.49
CA PHE A 705 11.77 -13.35 1.00
C PHE A 705 13.11 -13.54 1.71
N GLY A 706 14.19 -13.07 1.10
CA GLY A 706 15.54 -13.17 1.65
C GLY A 706 15.68 -12.41 2.97
N LEU A 707 15.12 -11.20 3.06
CA LEU A 707 15.05 -10.46 4.33
C LEU A 707 14.21 -11.22 5.36
N ARG A 708 13.04 -11.73 4.98
CA ARG A 708 12.15 -12.44 5.91
C ARG A 708 12.76 -13.70 6.51
N THR A 709 13.57 -14.42 5.74
CA THR A 709 14.21 -15.67 6.17
C THR A 709 15.50 -15.48 6.94
N THR A 710 16.19 -14.35 6.76
CA THR A 710 17.52 -14.11 7.36
C THR A 710 17.49 -13.23 8.60
N LEU A 711 16.56 -12.28 8.67
CA LEU A 711 16.48 -11.30 9.76
C LEU A 711 16.08 -11.84 11.14
N PRO A 712 15.33 -12.94 11.31
CA PRO A 712 15.00 -13.44 12.64
C PRO A 712 16.23 -13.87 13.46
N HIS A 713 17.35 -14.17 12.80
CA HIS A 713 18.60 -14.60 13.45
C HIS A 713 19.79 -13.76 12.96
N PRO A 714 19.83 -12.44 13.25
CA PRO A 714 20.74 -11.51 12.59
C PRO A 714 22.22 -11.72 12.98
N THR A 715 22.47 -12.40 14.09
CA THR A 715 23.81 -12.67 14.65
C THR A 715 24.26 -14.12 14.50
N GLN A 716 23.37 -15.04 14.11
CA GLN A 716 23.72 -16.45 13.96
C GLN A 716 24.01 -16.78 12.51
N HIS A 717 25.16 -17.39 12.29
CA HIS A 717 25.47 -18.10 11.05
C HIS A 717 25.06 -19.56 11.21
N LEU A 718 24.87 -20.27 10.09
CA LEU A 718 24.92 -21.75 10.00
C LEU A 718 23.58 -22.51 9.81
N GLY A 719 22.47 -21.82 9.54
CA GLY A 719 21.25 -22.51 9.06
C GLY A 719 21.21 -22.61 7.53
N ALA A 720 20.88 -23.79 6.96
CA ALA A 720 20.66 -23.95 5.51
C ALA A 720 19.56 -23.00 4.99
N ALA A 721 18.52 -22.74 5.80
CA ALA A 721 17.47 -21.78 5.49
C ALA A 721 17.97 -20.32 5.45
N VAL A 722 18.89 -19.94 6.35
CA VAL A 722 19.51 -18.60 6.36
C VAL A 722 20.38 -18.42 5.12
N MET A 723 21.16 -19.43 4.75
CA MET A 723 21.97 -19.39 3.52
C MET A 723 21.10 -19.30 2.26
N MET A 724 20.00 -20.07 2.20
CA MET A 724 19.01 -19.96 1.12
C MET A 724 18.40 -18.55 1.06
N GLY A 725 18.07 -17.98 2.22
CA GLY A 725 17.56 -16.63 2.34
C GLY A 725 18.54 -15.56 1.83
N GLN A 726 19.82 -15.64 2.24
CA GLN A 726 20.86 -14.72 1.77
C GLN A 726 21.14 -14.89 0.27
N ALA A 727 21.23 -16.13 -0.22
CA ALA A 727 21.41 -16.40 -1.65
C ALA A 727 20.24 -15.84 -2.47
N THR A 728 19.01 -15.98 -1.98
CA THR A 728 17.82 -15.45 -2.65
C THR A 728 17.75 -13.93 -2.58
N LEU A 729 18.15 -13.31 -1.47
CA LEU A 729 18.27 -11.85 -1.34
C LEU A 729 19.22 -11.29 -2.40
N VAL A 730 20.40 -11.90 -2.52
CA VAL A 730 21.42 -11.49 -3.49
C VAL A 730 20.92 -11.73 -4.92
N CYS A 731 20.30 -12.88 -5.19
CA CYS A 731 19.66 -13.15 -6.47
C CYS A 731 18.63 -12.08 -6.84
N GLY A 732 17.79 -11.68 -5.88
CA GLY A 732 16.81 -10.60 -6.06
C GLY A 732 17.45 -9.27 -6.45
N ILE A 733 18.54 -8.88 -5.79
CA ILE A 733 19.30 -7.66 -6.13
C ILE A 733 19.87 -7.75 -7.55
N ILE A 734 20.47 -8.89 -7.92
CA ILE A 734 21.03 -9.09 -9.26
C ILE A 734 19.95 -8.97 -10.33
N VAL A 735 18.82 -9.69 -10.15
CA VAL A 735 17.69 -9.66 -11.08
C VAL A 735 17.14 -8.24 -11.21
N TYR A 736 16.97 -7.53 -10.10
CA TYR A 736 16.48 -6.15 -10.11
C TYR A 736 17.41 -5.20 -10.87
N LEU A 737 18.70 -5.19 -10.56
CA LEU A 737 19.68 -4.30 -11.19
C LEU A 737 19.90 -4.63 -12.68
N LEU A 738 19.87 -5.92 -13.04
CA LEU A 738 19.95 -6.35 -14.43
C LEU A 738 18.70 -5.92 -15.21
N ALA A 739 17.51 -6.11 -14.65
CA ALA A 739 16.25 -5.68 -15.27
C ALA A 739 16.23 -4.16 -15.48
N ASP A 740 16.62 -3.37 -14.48
CA ASP A 740 16.75 -1.91 -14.59
C ASP A 740 17.71 -1.51 -15.73
N HIS A 741 18.84 -2.22 -15.86
CA HIS A 741 19.79 -2.01 -16.95
C HIS A 741 19.23 -2.39 -18.33
N LEU A 742 18.53 -3.51 -18.44
CA LEU A 742 17.90 -3.95 -19.69
C LEU A 742 16.82 -2.97 -20.15
N ILE A 743 16.05 -2.42 -19.20
CA ILE A 743 15.06 -1.37 -19.47
C ILE A 743 15.75 -0.12 -20.04
N TRP A 744 16.88 0.28 -19.46
CA TRP A 744 17.66 1.40 -19.96
C TRP A 744 18.23 1.18 -21.36
N ARG A 745 18.77 -0.02 -21.63
CA ARG A 745 19.19 -0.40 -22.99
C ARG A 745 18.01 -0.39 -23.96
N ARG A 746 16.83 -0.84 -23.52
CA ARG A 746 15.60 -0.81 -24.32
C ARG A 746 15.16 0.63 -24.64
N ALA A 747 15.41 1.58 -23.74
CA ALA A 747 15.24 3.00 -23.98
C ALA A 747 16.31 3.62 -24.92
N ARG A 748 17.26 2.83 -25.43
CA ARG A 748 18.35 3.23 -26.34
C ARG A 748 19.24 4.35 -25.79
N ARG A 749 19.55 4.29 -24.49
CA ARG A 749 20.46 5.26 -23.84
C ARG A 749 21.83 4.63 -23.55
N PRO A 750 22.93 5.40 -23.61
CA PRO A 750 24.27 4.90 -23.31
C PRO A 750 24.42 4.56 -21.83
N VAL A 751 25.31 3.61 -21.52
CA VAL A 751 25.56 3.17 -20.14
C VAL A 751 26.44 4.20 -19.45
N GLY A 752 25.84 5.03 -18.60
CA GLY A 752 26.59 5.98 -17.77
C GLY A 752 27.31 5.30 -16.59
N ARG A 753 28.25 6.04 -15.96
CA ARG A 753 29.05 5.58 -14.82
C ARG A 753 28.22 4.95 -13.71
N ARG A 754 27.09 5.57 -13.34
CA ARG A 754 26.15 5.06 -12.33
C ARG A 754 25.73 3.60 -12.59
N ARG A 755 25.36 3.29 -13.83
CA ARG A 755 24.85 1.98 -14.23
C ARG A 755 25.96 0.95 -14.33
N ALA A 756 27.12 1.35 -14.84
CA ALA A 756 28.31 0.50 -14.82
C ALA A 756 28.66 0.07 -13.39
N VAL A 757 28.70 1.03 -12.44
CA VAL A 757 28.94 0.70 -11.03
C VAL A 757 27.82 -0.18 -10.45
N SER A 758 26.55 0.09 -10.76
CA SER A 758 25.43 -0.75 -10.29
C SER A 758 25.53 -2.21 -10.80
N LEU A 759 26.02 -2.42 -12.03
CA LEU A 759 26.30 -3.76 -12.55
C LEU A 759 27.50 -4.43 -11.86
N VAL A 760 28.53 -3.66 -11.52
CA VAL A 760 29.64 -4.17 -10.69
C VAL A 760 29.13 -4.58 -9.31
N VAL A 761 28.24 -3.79 -8.70
CA VAL A 761 27.58 -4.17 -7.43
C VAL A 761 26.79 -5.47 -7.60
N ALA A 762 26.02 -5.62 -8.68
CA ALA A 762 25.33 -6.88 -8.97
C ALA A 762 26.32 -8.06 -9.09
N ALA A 763 27.41 -7.91 -9.83
CA ALA A 763 28.42 -8.96 -10.01
C ALA A 763 29.16 -9.34 -8.72
N LEU A 764 29.39 -8.38 -7.82
CA LEU A 764 30.10 -8.59 -6.55
C LEU A 764 29.17 -8.99 -5.39
N SER A 765 27.86 -8.78 -5.52
CA SER A 765 26.90 -9.11 -4.46
C SER A 765 26.91 -10.56 -3.96
N PRO A 766 27.24 -11.61 -4.76
CA PRO A 766 27.38 -12.99 -4.26
C PRO A 766 28.41 -13.16 -3.15
N VAL A 767 29.45 -12.31 -3.10
CA VAL A 767 30.46 -12.35 -2.02
C VAL A 767 29.82 -12.09 -0.66
N THR A 768 28.72 -11.35 -0.61
CA THR A 768 28.02 -11.00 0.64
C THR A 768 27.27 -12.18 1.26
N ILE A 769 27.03 -13.28 0.53
CA ILE A 769 26.44 -14.51 1.07
C ILE A 769 27.35 -15.12 2.15
N LEU A 770 28.65 -14.88 2.06
CA LEU A 770 29.63 -15.38 3.04
C LEU A 770 29.68 -14.51 4.30
N MET A 771 29.00 -13.37 4.32
CA MET A 771 29.06 -12.38 5.40
C MET A 771 27.88 -12.51 6.37
N PRO A 772 28.04 -12.06 7.63
CA PRO A 772 26.92 -11.86 8.54
C PRO A 772 25.89 -10.94 7.91
N ILE A 773 24.59 -11.24 8.06
CA ILE A 773 23.54 -10.52 7.33
C ILE A 773 23.62 -9.00 7.56
N LEU A 774 23.93 -8.55 8.77
CA LEU A 774 24.10 -7.12 9.05
C LEU A 774 25.24 -6.50 8.22
N TRP A 775 26.38 -7.16 8.12
CA TRP A 775 27.52 -6.70 7.31
C TRP A 775 27.24 -6.80 5.81
N ALA A 776 26.52 -7.84 5.38
CA ALA A 776 26.04 -7.95 4.01
C ALA A 776 25.14 -6.76 3.64
N LEU A 777 24.18 -6.41 4.50
CA LEU A 777 23.29 -5.25 4.29
C LEU A 777 24.06 -3.93 4.28
N VAL A 778 25.04 -3.75 5.18
CA VAL A 778 25.94 -2.57 5.17
C VAL A 778 26.69 -2.48 3.85
N ALA A 779 27.36 -3.55 3.43
CA ALA A 779 28.16 -3.59 2.22
C ALA A 779 27.32 -3.29 0.97
N LEU A 780 26.16 -3.93 0.84
CA LEU A 780 25.24 -3.72 -0.29
C LEU A 780 24.70 -2.28 -0.32
N THR A 781 24.27 -1.76 0.83
CA THR A 781 23.72 -0.40 0.94
C THR A 781 24.77 0.65 0.59
N LEU A 782 25.98 0.53 1.15
CA LEU A 782 27.09 1.45 0.87
C LEU A 782 27.55 1.37 -0.59
N ALA A 783 27.63 0.17 -1.16
CA ALA A 783 28.03 -0.03 -2.55
C ALA A 783 27.01 0.60 -3.52
N LEU A 784 25.71 0.41 -3.28
CA LEU A 784 24.66 1.07 -4.05
C LEU A 784 24.67 2.59 -3.84
N LEU A 785 24.86 3.07 -2.61
CA LEU A 785 24.97 4.50 -2.34
C LEU A 785 26.18 5.12 -3.07
N ALA A 786 27.32 4.44 -3.08
CA ALA A 786 28.50 4.85 -3.84
C ALA A 786 28.20 4.93 -5.34
N ALA A 787 27.47 3.96 -5.91
CA ALA A 787 27.02 4.01 -7.30
C ALA A 787 26.19 5.27 -7.60
N HIS A 788 25.34 5.69 -6.66
CA HIS A 788 24.54 6.90 -6.76
C HIS A 788 25.36 8.19 -6.67
N VAL A 789 26.30 8.26 -5.72
CA VAL A 789 27.18 9.43 -5.54
C VAL A 789 28.09 9.60 -6.76
N LEU A 790 28.73 8.52 -7.21
CA LEU A 790 29.54 8.50 -8.43
C LEU A 790 28.69 8.81 -9.67
N GLY A 791 27.38 8.56 -9.64
CA GLY A 791 26.47 8.87 -10.74
C GLY A 791 26.06 10.34 -10.90
N ARG A 792 26.30 11.20 -9.91
CA ARG A 792 25.76 12.58 -9.88
C ARG A 792 26.42 13.57 -10.86
N SER A 793 27.53 13.22 -11.47
CA SER A 793 28.15 14.04 -12.52
C SER A 793 27.47 13.78 -13.86
N ALA A 794 26.70 14.77 -14.36
CA ALA A 794 26.11 14.89 -15.70
C ALA A 794 24.62 14.52 -15.91
N THR A 795 23.71 15.06 -15.11
CA THR A 795 22.31 15.27 -15.58
C THR A 795 21.96 16.75 -15.50
N PRO A 796 21.65 17.44 -16.61
CA PRO A 796 21.15 18.81 -16.54
C PRO A 796 19.80 18.83 -15.81
N PRO A 797 19.50 19.89 -15.04
CA PRO A 797 18.24 20.00 -14.31
C PRO A 797 17.04 20.04 -15.27
N LEU A 798 15.95 19.37 -14.86
CA LEU A 798 14.63 19.23 -15.52
C LEU A 798 13.96 20.51 -16.06
N ASP A 799 14.52 21.70 -15.78
CA ASP A 799 13.87 22.97 -16.04
C ASP A 799 14.20 23.52 -17.47
N THR A 800 15.11 22.88 -18.23
CA THR A 800 15.45 23.27 -19.62
C THR A 800 14.63 22.60 -20.72
N VAL A 801 13.73 21.66 -20.42
CA VAL A 801 13.00 20.89 -21.46
C VAL A 801 11.52 21.28 -21.56
N LEU A 802 10.96 21.95 -20.54
CA LEU A 802 9.55 22.36 -20.54
C LEU A 802 9.33 23.87 -20.71
N SER A 803 10.39 24.66 -20.86
CA SER A 803 10.31 26.12 -20.99
C SER A 803 10.53 26.64 -22.41
N ASP A 804 10.92 25.79 -23.37
CA ASP A 804 11.09 26.19 -24.78
C ASP A 804 10.22 25.34 -25.71
N ARG A 805 8.97 25.78 -25.92
CA ARG A 805 8.45 26.28 -27.21
C ARG A 805 6.92 26.48 -27.17
N PRO A 806 6.41 27.45 -27.96
CA PRO A 806 5.07 28.03 -27.84
C PRO A 806 3.90 27.08 -28.10
#